data_AF-A0A937QM48-F1
#
_entry.id   AF-A0A937QM48-F1
#
_cell.length_a   1.000
_cell.length_b   1.000
_cell.length_c   1.000
_cell.angle_alpha   90.00
_cell.angle_beta   90.00
_cell.angle_gamma   90.00
#
_symmetry.space_group_name_H-M   'P 1'
#
loop_
_entity.id
_entity.type
_entity.pdbx_description
1 polymer ?
#
loop_
_entity_poly.entity_id
_entity_poly.type
_entity_poly.pdbx_seq_one_letter_code
_entity_poly.pdbx_strand_id
1 'polypeptide(L)'
;MRGELIFLASFVLVLSLVGDAPADDFKWDNSSGDSLWRTGENWDLNKLPGEGDALYVDWIADPTEIIIDADTDAKCNSITLSNDASGGQGYVHLHITGGTFVAGNLIRVGREELAMFTLDDGDVTCSAFQLGRKDPSKGVVYINGGAITVATNTRVPRGGSQGSELHLNGGTLHTNGLVMNDPEDPLSGTNGSMDIAGGVMILTSEEDQTEKIKGYVQNGWITAYGVKSGELLEDGRLALVQMDFDLTNPGMTTVWASASNPTQARAPVPEDGATVQLAHATAVEFLAGGRAAWHDVYFGSDEDAVTAADASDTTGIYRGRRDVTGYIVPEALEWGGTYYWRIDEIEADGTAHTGPVWSFTVADYFLVDDFESYSADKRIWENWLDGLGSGMPGEPDYLPGNGTGSGVGDETSASFTAETIVHSGSQSMPYWYDNNKPGYARYSEVGKTLIYPRDWTEQGVGELSLWFRGYPTYVGGFTEDPPVTYTINASGADIWDASDQFHFAYKQISGAASIVARVSSVSHTDDWAKAGVMIRDSLDADSAHAIMAVTPASGVWFGRRAAAGQSSISTKQPDITAPQWVKLERSVGGLVRASYSDDGNTWTALGTPEAVTMDAPIYIGLALTSHNPDATCEAKFSDVSFPNTGVDAEWVDQDVGMLANAPEPMYVAIADGAGVPAVVYHDDPNAAVTDIWTQWVIPLRQFADQGVNLADVDRIAIGFGDRANLQAGGSGKMYFDDIRLYRSEGEPEPEKIVTVQWLGHSTVKIWTEDYVIYVDPERVPQSLHDATLVCVTHTHGDHYSPSDIAKVSNDQTIFIGPPDVVQRYGGGQTIAPGQTIQLDGVGVTAVPSYNTNKPNHPKSNNWVGYVVEIASKRIYVAGDTDLIDEMRELGDIDVAFLPAGGTYTMNAAEAAEATQYIKPGLAIPYHWGQSVGTLSDAQRFADLAKSAARVMTVNETISSDNWPEYSPLVVHWKLDETQGSIAGDSAGDNHGTVYGAPLWRSTGGKVNGALELDGLDDYVSTGSVLNPANGAFSVFAWVKGGAPAQAIISQADAEGEMWLGAEPMLGGLITGLVPPPAGRSITQPLVSEFVVTDGQWHHVGVAWDGSFRRLYVDGAEVTADAGYVAALKSSTGGLHIGAGKSLGPATFWAGLIDDVRLYNLALSTEEIQELVR
;
A
#
# COMPACT_ATOMS: atom_id res chain seq x y z
N MET A 1 -23.48 -38.47 -36.77
CA MET A 1 -24.21 -39.60 -36.17
C MET A 1 -23.49 -40.01 -34.89
N ARG A 2 -24.23 -40.52 -33.89
CA ARG A 2 -23.87 -40.99 -32.53
C ARG A 2 -22.41 -41.39 -32.21
N GLY A 3 -22.05 -41.20 -30.93
CA GLY A 3 -20.88 -41.72 -30.21
C GLY A 3 -20.24 -40.59 -29.39
N GLU A 4 -20.56 -40.37 -28.10
CA GLU A 4 -20.14 -41.11 -26.89
C GLU A 4 -18.65 -40.88 -26.54
N LEU A 5 -18.22 -40.63 -25.29
CA LEU A 5 -18.88 -40.64 -23.96
C LEU A 5 -18.45 -39.31 -23.23
N ILE A 6 -18.51 -38.97 -21.91
CA ILE A 6 -18.61 -39.63 -20.60
C ILE A 6 -19.68 -38.92 -19.70
N PHE A 7 -19.83 -39.41 -18.46
CA PHE A 7 -20.68 -39.05 -17.32
C PHE A 7 -20.12 -37.88 -16.44
N LEU A 8 -20.78 -37.37 -15.38
CA LEU A 8 -21.82 -37.95 -14.50
C LEU A 8 -22.84 -36.92 -13.97
N ALA A 9 -23.96 -37.38 -13.38
CA ALA A 9 -25.04 -36.53 -12.84
C ALA A 9 -25.87 -37.24 -11.75
N SER A 10 -26.62 -36.47 -10.94
CA SER A 10 -27.82 -36.91 -10.20
C SER A 10 -28.68 -35.72 -9.75
N PHE A 11 -30.00 -35.92 -9.70
CA PHE A 11 -31.03 -34.95 -9.33
C PHE A 11 -32.21 -35.74 -8.74
N VAL A 12 -32.96 -35.24 -7.76
CA VAL A 12 -34.40 -35.54 -7.55
C VAL A 12 -34.99 -34.66 -6.45
N LEU A 13 -36.21 -34.17 -6.71
CA LEU A 13 -37.03 -33.36 -5.80
C LEU A 13 -38.05 -34.25 -5.08
N VAL A 14 -38.43 -33.90 -3.84
CA VAL A 14 -39.62 -34.45 -3.16
C VAL A 14 -40.51 -33.30 -2.71
N LEU A 15 -41.82 -33.45 -2.88
CA LEU A 15 -42.83 -32.42 -2.66
C LEU A 15 -43.99 -33.01 -1.84
N SER A 16 -44.42 -32.34 -0.77
CA SER A 16 -45.63 -32.70 -0.03
C SER A 16 -46.33 -31.44 0.48
N LEU A 17 -47.59 -31.24 0.09
CA LEU A 17 -48.44 -30.17 0.60
C LEU A 17 -49.05 -30.57 1.95
N VAL A 18 -49.28 -29.60 2.84
CA VAL A 18 -50.63 -29.12 3.27
C VAL A 18 -50.48 -28.27 4.54
N GLY A 19 -50.99 -27.02 4.53
CA GLY A 19 -51.24 -26.29 5.78
C GLY A 19 -51.25 -24.77 5.71
N ASP A 20 -52.31 -24.15 5.17
CA ASP A 20 -52.65 -22.78 5.57
C ASP A 20 -53.05 -22.82 7.07
N ALA A 21 -52.21 -22.26 7.95
CA ALA A 21 -52.45 -22.13 9.38
C ALA A 21 -52.26 -20.66 9.84
N PRO A 22 -52.95 -20.19 10.89
CA PRO A 22 -52.94 -18.77 11.25
C PRO A 22 -51.61 -18.30 11.83
N ALA A 23 -51.31 -17.01 11.69
CA ALA A 23 -50.11 -16.34 12.23
C ALA A 23 -50.17 -16.09 13.76
N ASP A 24 -50.72 -17.04 14.52
CA ASP A 24 -51.05 -16.91 15.95
C ASP A 24 -50.18 -17.83 16.85
N ASP A 25 -48.87 -17.57 16.96
CA ASP A 25 -48.12 -17.86 18.21
C ASP A 25 -46.78 -17.11 18.45
N PHE A 26 -46.40 -16.14 17.60
CA PHE A 26 -45.25 -15.25 17.87
C PHE A 26 -45.48 -14.41 19.14
N LYS A 27 -44.77 -14.74 20.24
CA LYS A 27 -44.91 -14.05 21.54
C LYS A 27 -44.08 -12.78 21.62
N TRP A 28 -44.58 -11.74 20.98
CA TRP A 28 -44.09 -10.36 21.10
C TRP A 28 -44.46 -9.73 22.47
N ASP A 29 -43.50 -9.08 23.12
CA ASP A 29 -43.80 -8.07 24.15
C ASP A 29 -43.68 -6.65 23.59
N ASN A 30 -44.62 -5.80 23.97
CA ASN A 30 -44.91 -4.52 23.31
C ASN A 30 -44.14 -3.37 23.96
N SER A 31 -42.81 -3.36 23.81
CA SER A 31 -41.92 -2.45 24.55
C SER A 31 -41.14 -1.41 23.71
N SER A 32 -40.87 -1.63 22.41
CA SER A 32 -40.06 -0.71 21.57
C SER A 32 -40.80 -0.02 20.40
N GLY A 33 -41.72 -0.70 19.71
CA GLY A 33 -42.74 -0.02 18.90
C GLY A 33 -42.56 0.08 17.37
N ASP A 34 -41.64 -0.66 16.74
CA ASP A 34 -41.70 -0.96 15.29
C ASP A 34 -41.71 -2.49 15.05
N SER A 35 -42.01 -2.95 13.84
CA SER A 35 -42.10 -4.38 13.51
C SER A 35 -42.06 -4.67 12.01
N LEU A 36 -40.92 -5.15 11.50
CA LEU A 36 -40.72 -5.44 10.07
C LEU A 36 -40.78 -6.93 9.67
N TRP A 37 -40.67 -7.86 10.63
CA TRP A 37 -40.53 -9.30 10.35
C TRP A 37 -41.66 -10.13 10.99
N ARG A 38 -42.84 -10.20 10.36
CA ARG A 38 -44.04 -10.86 10.95
C ARG A 38 -44.84 -11.82 10.06
N THR A 39 -44.67 -11.78 8.75
CA THR A 39 -45.28 -12.71 7.78
C THR A 39 -44.36 -12.86 6.56
N GLY A 40 -44.53 -13.94 5.79
CA GLY A 40 -43.79 -14.16 4.54
C GLY A 40 -43.91 -13.01 3.52
N GLU A 41 -45.02 -12.24 3.57
CA GLU A 41 -45.19 -11.03 2.76
C GLU A 41 -44.16 -9.92 3.04
N ASN A 42 -43.36 -10.00 4.11
CA ASN A 42 -42.29 -9.02 4.38
C ASN A 42 -40.95 -9.42 3.76
N TRP A 43 -40.73 -10.71 3.45
CA TRP A 43 -39.57 -11.14 2.68
C TRP A 43 -39.66 -10.62 1.24
N ASP A 44 -40.88 -10.54 0.67
CA ASP A 44 -41.18 -9.91 -0.62
C ASP A 44 -41.02 -8.36 -0.65
N LEU A 45 -40.58 -7.72 0.45
CA LEU A 45 -40.53 -6.26 0.60
C LEU A 45 -39.15 -5.66 0.89
N ASN A 46 -38.07 -6.47 0.92
CA ASN A 46 -36.68 -6.04 1.13
C ASN A 46 -36.49 -5.02 2.26
N LYS A 47 -37.05 -5.29 3.45
CA LYS A 47 -36.92 -4.42 4.64
C LYS A 47 -36.11 -5.06 5.76
N LEU A 48 -34.87 -4.62 5.85
CA LEU A 48 -33.94 -4.94 6.94
C LEU A 48 -34.42 -4.33 8.28
N PRO A 49 -34.08 -4.96 9.42
CA PRO A 49 -34.33 -4.36 10.74
C PRO A 49 -33.52 -3.06 10.93
N GLY A 50 -33.99 -2.19 11.84
CA GLY A 50 -33.32 -0.95 12.20
C GLY A 50 -32.67 -1.00 13.59
N GLU A 51 -31.74 -0.07 13.87
CA GLU A 51 -30.95 0.00 15.11
C GLU A 51 -31.75 0.02 16.42
N GLY A 52 -33.06 0.36 16.38
CA GLY A 52 -33.95 0.30 17.54
C GLY A 52 -34.62 -1.06 17.81
N ASP A 53 -34.57 -2.00 16.85
CA ASP A 53 -35.41 -3.21 16.86
C ASP A 53 -34.93 -4.28 17.85
N ALA A 54 -35.87 -4.82 18.63
CA ALA A 54 -35.64 -5.94 19.53
C ALA A 54 -36.32 -7.20 18.96
N LEU A 55 -35.52 -8.10 18.41
CA LEU A 55 -35.96 -9.30 17.71
C LEU A 55 -36.03 -10.49 18.68
N TYR A 56 -37.22 -11.07 18.84
CA TYR A 56 -37.41 -12.35 19.52
C TYR A 56 -37.91 -13.37 18.49
N VAL A 57 -37.01 -14.25 18.05
CA VAL A 57 -37.32 -15.32 17.11
C VAL A 57 -37.64 -16.58 17.93
N ASP A 58 -38.82 -17.14 17.69
CA ASP A 58 -39.36 -18.31 18.38
C ASP A 58 -40.12 -19.17 17.37
N TRP A 59 -40.44 -20.40 17.77
CA TRP A 59 -40.94 -21.50 16.95
C TRP A 59 -41.90 -21.12 15.80
N ILE A 60 -41.41 -21.33 14.57
CA ILE A 60 -42.23 -21.43 13.35
C ILE A 60 -42.45 -22.93 13.05
N ALA A 61 -43.59 -23.28 12.45
CA ALA A 61 -44.01 -24.66 12.23
C ALA A 61 -43.16 -25.48 11.23
N ASP A 62 -42.26 -24.83 10.48
CA ASP A 62 -41.27 -25.43 9.58
C ASP A 62 -39.88 -24.82 9.87
N PRO A 63 -38.78 -25.58 9.70
CA PRO A 63 -37.42 -25.12 10.00
C PRO A 63 -37.09 -23.89 9.15
N THR A 64 -36.81 -22.78 9.83
CA THR A 64 -36.55 -21.48 9.20
C THR A 64 -35.10 -21.09 9.45
N GLU A 65 -34.32 -21.17 8.39
CA GLU A 65 -33.01 -20.56 8.26
C GLU A 65 -33.22 -19.08 7.90
N ILE A 66 -32.79 -18.18 8.78
CA ILE A 66 -32.73 -16.74 8.52
C ILE A 66 -31.37 -16.49 7.89
N ILE A 67 -31.33 -16.16 6.61
CA ILE A 67 -30.08 -15.87 5.90
C ILE A 67 -29.87 -14.35 5.83
N ILE A 68 -28.68 -13.90 6.22
CA ILE A 68 -28.09 -12.62 5.84
C ILE A 68 -27.02 -12.94 4.80
N ASP A 69 -27.16 -12.42 3.59
CA ASP A 69 -26.22 -12.65 2.49
C ASP A 69 -25.12 -11.59 2.44
N ALA A 70 -24.12 -11.83 1.58
CA ALA A 70 -22.90 -11.03 1.52
C ALA A 70 -23.12 -9.56 1.11
N ASP A 71 -24.26 -9.26 0.48
CA ASP A 71 -24.62 -7.92 0.00
C ASP A 71 -25.52 -7.16 1.02
N THR A 72 -25.75 -7.72 2.22
CA THR A 72 -26.73 -7.21 3.20
C THR A 72 -26.11 -6.71 4.52
N ASP A 73 -26.18 -5.39 4.74
CA ASP A 73 -25.89 -4.76 6.04
C ASP A 73 -27.15 -4.68 6.92
N ALA A 74 -27.26 -5.51 7.95
CA ALA A 74 -28.42 -5.56 8.85
C ALA A 74 -28.10 -5.03 10.26
N LYS A 75 -29.03 -4.29 10.88
CA LYS A 75 -28.85 -3.71 12.21
C LYS A 75 -30.04 -3.95 13.14
N CYS A 76 -29.80 -4.19 14.42
CA CYS A 76 -30.83 -4.24 15.47
C CYS A 76 -30.29 -3.78 16.83
N ASN A 77 -31.19 -3.51 17.78
CA ASN A 77 -30.84 -3.30 19.18
C ASN A 77 -30.47 -4.66 19.82
N SER A 78 -31.28 -5.69 19.61
CA SER A 78 -30.95 -7.04 20.09
C SER A 78 -31.66 -8.13 19.33
N ILE A 79 -31.08 -9.34 19.33
CA ILE A 79 -31.72 -10.56 18.84
C ILE A 79 -31.62 -11.68 19.88
N THR A 80 -32.72 -12.41 20.08
CA THR A 80 -32.73 -13.68 20.83
C THR A 80 -33.39 -14.75 19.98
N LEU A 81 -32.64 -15.82 19.71
CA LEU A 81 -33.13 -17.04 19.08
C LEU A 81 -33.58 -18.01 20.19
N SER A 82 -34.83 -18.45 20.13
CA SER A 82 -35.41 -19.46 21.00
C SER A 82 -36.16 -20.52 20.20
N ASN A 83 -36.52 -21.59 20.89
CA ASN A 83 -37.53 -22.53 20.49
C ASN A 83 -38.27 -22.94 21.77
N ASP A 84 -39.45 -22.37 22.00
CA ASP A 84 -40.27 -22.64 23.18
C ASP A 84 -41.26 -23.82 22.95
N ALA A 85 -41.12 -24.57 21.85
CA ALA A 85 -42.07 -25.61 21.44
C ALA A 85 -42.03 -26.87 22.31
N SER A 86 -43.09 -27.12 23.08
CA SER A 86 -43.21 -28.26 23.99
C SER A 86 -43.33 -29.61 23.24
N GLY A 87 -42.22 -30.12 22.71
CA GLY A 87 -42.19 -31.35 21.91
C GLY A 87 -40.83 -31.79 21.34
N GLY A 88 -39.78 -30.96 21.34
CA GLY A 88 -38.43 -31.39 20.91
C GLY A 88 -38.31 -31.73 19.42
N GLN A 89 -39.03 -31.03 18.54
CA GLN A 89 -39.06 -31.27 17.08
C GLN A 89 -38.91 -29.94 16.31
N GLY A 90 -37.74 -29.31 16.39
CA GLY A 90 -37.41 -28.09 15.64
C GLY A 90 -36.15 -27.39 16.15
N TYR A 91 -35.63 -26.44 15.37
CA TYR A 91 -34.64 -25.44 15.78
C TYR A 91 -34.84 -24.15 14.98
N VAL A 92 -34.38 -23.03 15.53
CA VAL A 92 -34.25 -21.75 14.82
C VAL A 92 -32.79 -21.57 14.43
N HIS A 93 -32.50 -21.07 13.24
CA HIS A 93 -31.14 -20.87 12.73
C HIS A 93 -30.99 -19.48 12.12
N LEU A 94 -29.97 -18.73 12.59
CA LEU A 94 -29.47 -17.54 11.90
C LEU A 94 -28.17 -17.92 11.18
N HIS A 95 -28.10 -17.64 9.88
CA HIS A 95 -26.96 -17.91 9.03
C HIS A 95 -26.54 -16.59 8.37
N ILE A 96 -25.27 -16.24 8.48
CA ILE A 96 -24.66 -15.06 7.89
C ILE A 96 -23.57 -15.55 6.93
N THR A 97 -23.66 -15.22 5.65
CA THR A 97 -22.74 -15.69 4.59
C THR A 97 -21.85 -14.56 4.04
N GLY A 98 -21.72 -13.47 4.80
CA GLY A 98 -21.04 -12.22 4.45
C GLY A 98 -21.78 -11.01 5.01
N GLY A 99 -21.36 -9.80 4.61
CA GLY A 99 -21.99 -8.53 5.00
C GLY A 99 -21.76 -8.15 6.47
N THR A 100 -22.40 -7.07 6.93
CA THR A 100 -22.31 -6.60 8.32
C THR A 100 -23.58 -6.89 9.12
N PHE A 101 -23.47 -7.47 10.32
CA PHE A 101 -24.59 -7.58 11.26
C PHE A 101 -24.30 -6.90 12.61
N VAL A 102 -25.00 -5.81 12.89
CA VAL A 102 -24.86 -5.03 14.14
C VAL A 102 -26.02 -5.30 15.10
N ALA A 103 -25.73 -5.78 16.30
CA ALA A 103 -26.71 -6.01 17.38
C ALA A 103 -26.31 -5.22 18.64
N GLY A 104 -26.72 -3.95 18.71
CA GLY A 104 -26.14 -2.94 19.61
C GLY A 104 -26.12 -3.27 21.11
N ASN A 105 -26.96 -4.19 21.60
CA ASN A 105 -27.04 -4.63 22.99
C ASN A 105 -26.70 -6.12 23.15
N LEU A 106 -27.40 -7.02 22.45
CA LEU A 106 -27.33 -8.45 22.76
C LEU A 106 -27.65 -9.35 21.56
N ILE A 107 -26.79 -10.33 21.32
CA ILE A 107 -27.11 -11.56 20.58
C ILE A 107 -27.26 -12.71 21.59
N ARG A 108 -28.39 -13.42 21.56
CA ARG A 108 -28.58 -14.66 22.34
C ARG A 108 -28.99 -15.84 21.45
N VAL A 109 -28.29 -16.96 21.61
CA VAL A 109 -28.56 -18.21 20.87
C VAL A 109 -29.03 -19.30 21.85
N GLY A 110 -30.27 -19.76 21.70
CA GLY A 110 -30.83 -20.88 22.44
C GLY A 110 -31.28 -20.51 23.85
N ARG A 111 -32.48 -19.91 23.99
CA ARG A 111 -33.02 -19.52 25.30
C ARG A 111 -33.76 -20.66 26.04
N GLU A 112 -34.52 -21.50 25.34
CA GLU A 112 -35.40 -22.54 25.93
C GLU A 112 -35.18 -23.96 25.36
N GLU A 113 -35.22 -24.20 24.05
CA GLU A 113 -34.68 -25.44 23.45
C GLU A 113 -33.46 -25.15 22.54
N LEU A 114 -33.32 -25.85 21.41
CA LEU A 114 -32.20 -25.74 20.48
C LEU A 114 -32.36 -24.54 19.53
N ALA A 115 -31.33 -23.71 19.44
CA ALA A 115 -31.15 -22.75 18.35
C ALA A 115 -29.69 -22.73 17.87
N MET A 116 -29.51 -22.33 16.61
CA MET A 116 -28.24 -22.34 15.88
C MET A 116 -27.89 -20.94 15.37
N PHE A 117 -26.58 -20.67 15.29
CA PHE A 117 -26.01 -19.51 14.61
C PHE A 117 -24.83 -19.98 13.76
N THR A 118 -24.71 -19.50 12.52
CA THR A 118 -23.57 -19.74 11.64
C THR A 118 -23.09 -18.41 11.07
N LEU A 119 -21.78 -18.14 11.19
CA LEU A 119 -21.07 -17.17 10.36
C LEU A 119 -20.16 -17.95 9.40
N ASP A 120 -20.46 -17.90 8.11
CA ASP A 120 -19.60 -18.46 7.06
C ASP A 120 -18.58 -17.43 6.58
N ASP A 121 -18.95 -16.15 6.52
CA ASP A 121 -18.04 -15.01 6.33
C ASP A 121 -18.71 -13.69 6.81
N GLY A 122 -17.97 -12.58 6.87
CA GLY A 122 -18.48 -11.23 7.21
C GLY A 122 -18.30 -10.80 8.67
N ASP A 123 -18.83 -9.62 9.02
CA ASP A 123 -18.57 -8.94 10.29
C ASP A 123 -19.81 -8.84 11.19
N VAL A 124 -19.72 -9.38 12.41
CA VAL A 124 -20.79 -9.34 13.40
C VAL A 124 -20.35 -8.55 14.62
N THR A 125 -21.09 -7.50 15.00
CA THR A 125 -20.78 -6.69 16.19
C THR A 125 -21.91 -6.71 17.21
N CYS A 126 -21.60 -6.89 18.49
CA CYS A 126 -22.60 -6.77 19.55
C CYS A 126 -22.02 -6.35 20.91
N SER A 127 -22.83 -5.75 21.79
CA SER A 127 -22.35 -5.43 23.14
C SER A 127 -22.22 -6.67 24.03
N ALA A 128 -23.02 -7.71 23.84
CA ALA A 128 -22.94 -8.95 24.59
C ALA A 128 -23.38 -10.16 23.76
N PHE A 129 -22.67 -11.29 23.93
CA PHE A 129 -22.96 -12.56 23.25
C PHE A 129 -23.21 -13.66 24.27
N GLN A 130 -24.38 -14.32 24.20
CA GLN A 130 -24.77 -15.37 25.14
C GLN A 130 -25.34 -16.60 24.43
N LEU A 131 -24.74 -17.76 24.67
CA LEU A 131 -25.36 -19.05 24.38
C LEU A 131 -26.13 -19.52 25.61
N GLY A 132 -27.29 -20.17 25.48
CA GLY A 132 -28.01 -20.77 26.61
C GLY A 132 -28.67 -19.76 27.58
N ARG A 133 -29.71 -20.18 28.31
CA ARG A 133 -30.26 -19.38 29.45
C ARG A 133 -31.08 -20.15 30.50
N LYS A 134 -31.60 -21.34 30.20
CA LYS A 134 -32.56 -22.07 31.06
C LYS A 134 -32.27 -23.58 31.05
N ASP A 135 -33.08 -24.37 31.76
CA ASP A 135 -33.15 -25.82 31.58
C ASP A 135 -34.57 -26.20 31.09
N PRO A 136 -34.71 -26.85 29.92
CA PRO A 136 -33.66 -26.99 28.89
C PRO A 136 -33.15 -25.63 28.36
N SER A 137 -32.02 -25.65 27.66
CA SER A 137 -31.64 -24.72 26.59
C SER A 137 -30.35 -25.18 25.91
N LYS A 138 -30.21 -24.93 24.60
CA LYS A 138 -28.98 -25.20 23.85
C LYS A 138 -28.76 -24.17 22.75
N GLY A 139 -27.72 -23.36 22.89
CA GLY A 139 -27.14 -22.63 21.77
C GLY A 139 -26.05 -23.46 21.10
N VAL A 140 -26.02 -23.48 19.77
CA VAL A 140 -24.87 -23.96 18.98
C VAL A 140 -24.44 -22.84 18.05
N VAL A 141 -23.17 -22.47 18.07
CA VAL A 141 -22.61 -21.40 17.25
C VAL A 141 -21.44 -21.96 16.43
N TYR A 142 -21.47 -21.71 15.13
CA TYR A 142 -20.37 -21.97 14.21
C TYR A 142 -19.83 -20.64 13.66
N ILE A 143 -18.51 -20.49 13.65
CA ILE A 143 -17.80 -19.33 13.08
C ILE A 143 -16.76 -19.91 12.13
N ASN A 144 -17.18 -20.19 10.90
CA ASN A 144 -16.39 -20.88 9.86
C ASN A 144 -15.47 -19.89 9.10
N GLY A 145 -15.88 -18.63 9.00
CA GLY A 145 -15.09 -17.50 8.51
C GLY A 145 -15.57 -16.20 9.18
N GLY A 146 -15.14 -15.05 8.66
CA GLY A 146 -15.51 -13.74 9.21
C GLY A 146 -15.04 -13.49 10.65
N ALA A 147 -15.62 -12.47 11.29
CA ALA A 147 -15.35 -12.10 12.67
C ALA A 147 -16.64 -11.82 13.47
N ILE A 148 -16.65 -12.24 14.74
CA ILE A 148 -17.62 -11.77 15.75
C ILE A 148 -16.88 -10.93 16.79
N THR A 149 -17.28 -9.67 16.94
CA THR A 149 -16.76 -8.72 17.92
C THR A 149 -17.78 -8.44 19.01
N VAL A 150 -17.39 -8.73 20.26
CA VAL A 150 -18.24 -8.66 21.45
C VAL A 150 -17.64 -7.68 22.46
N ALA A 151 -18.26 -6.51 22.63
CA ALA A 151 -17.71 -5.44 23.49
C ALA A 151 -17.68 -5.79 25.00
N THR A 152 -18.34 -6.89 25.39
CA THR A 152 -18.24 -7.46 26.74
C THR A 152 -17.96 -8.97 26.67
N ASN A 153 -18.21 -9.69 27.76
CA ASN A 153 -17.80 -11.09 27.90
C ASN A 153 -18.73 -12.05 27.16
N THR A 154 -18.18 -12.84 26.23
CA THR A 154 -18.87 -13.99 25.63
C THR A 154 -19.18 -15.05 26.70
N ARG A 155 -20.46 -15.40 26.86
CA ARG A 155 -20.94 -16.36 27.86
C ARG A 155 -21.30 -17.70 27.24
N VAL A 156 -20.60 -18.74 27.66
CA VAL A 156 -20.88 -20.16 27.35
C VAL A 156 -21.20 -20.89 28.67
N PRO A 157 -22.43 -20.72 29.19
CA PRO A 157 -22.83 -21.15 30.53
C PRO A 157 -23.09 -22.65 30.61
N ARG A 158 -23.44 -23.10 31.82
CA ARG A 158 -23.79 -24.48 32.14
C ARG A 158 -25.23 -24.81 31.67
N GLY A 159 -25.40 -24.87 30.35
CA GLY A 159 -26.71 -24.94 29.67
C GLY A 159 -27.56 -26.18 29.99
N GLY A 160 -28.30 -26.11 31.09
CA GLY A 160 -29.34 -27.07 31.46
C GLY A 160 -28.90 -28.53 31.35
N SER A 161 -29.76 -29.35 30.73
CA SER A 161 -29.58 -30.78 30.51
C SER A 161 -28.98 -31.18 29.15
N GLN A 162 -28.56 -30.21 28.31
CA GLN A 162 -28.02 -30.49 26.96
C GLN A 162 -26.65 -29.87 26.65
N GLY A 163 -26.25 -28.78 27.31
CA GLY A 163 -24.99 -28.07 27.07
C GLY A 163 -25.05 -27.17 25.82
N SER A 164 -24.33 -26.05 25.84
CA SER A 164 -24.20 -25.16 24.67
C SER A 164 -22.78 -25.22 24.10
N GLU A 165 -22.66 -25.00 22.80
CA GLU A 165 -21.46 -25.26 22.00
C GLU A 165 -21.08 -24.05 21.14
N LEU A 166 -19.78 -23.74 21.08
CA LEU A 166 -19.20 -22.67 20.26
C LEU A 166 -18.00 -23.22 19.48
N HIS A 167 -18.02 -23.09 18.15
CA HIS A 167 -17.03 -23.69 17.26
C HIS A 167 -16.37 -22.61 16.40
N LEU A 168 -15.05 -22.37 16.56
CA LEU A 168 -14.26 -21.46 15.72
C LEU A 168 -13.54 -22.29 14.64
N ASN A 169 -14.21 -22.49 13.51
CA ASN A 169 -13.81 -23.39 12.43
C ASN A 169 -12.99 -22.69 11.32
N GLY A 170 -12.33 -21.58 11.65
CA GLY A 170 -11.61 -20.72 10.71
C GLY A 170 -11.88 -19.22 10.92
N GLY A 171 -13.06 -18.87 11.45
CA GLY A 171 -13.41 -17.49 11.78
C GLY A 171 -12.91 -17.03 13.15
N THR A 172 -13.04 -15.72 13.40
CA THR A 172 -12.44 -15.04 14.56
C THR A 172 -13.49 -14.61 15.59
N LEU A 173 -13.14 -14.65 16.88
CA LEU A 173 -13.95 -14.13 17.99
C LEU A 173 -13.15 -13.11 18.83
N HIS A 174 -13.45 -11.83 18.68
CA HIS A 174 -12.97 -10.76 19.57
C HIS A 174 -13.95 -10.62 20.74
N THR A 175 -13.48 -10.72 21.99
CA THR A 175 -14.35 -10.54 23.16
C THR A 175 -13.57 -10.10 24.40
N ASN A 176 -14.12 -9.17 25.19
CA ASN A 176 -13.48 -8.71 26.44
C ASN A 176 -13.19 -9.85 27.45
N GLY A 177 -13.86 -10.99 27.34
CA GLY A 177 -13.49 -12.15 28.14
C GLY A 177 -14.41 -13.33 28.00
N LEU A 178 -13.84 -14.53 27.82
CA LEU A 178 -14.64 -15.75 27.83
C LEU A 178 -15.12 -16.07 29.27
N VAL A 179 -16.40 -16.40 29.42
CA VAL A 179 -16.98 -16.90 30.68
C VAL A 179 -17.61 -18.26 30.42
N MET A 180 -16.88 -19.31 30.77
CA MET A 180 -17.36 -20.69 30.71
C MET A 180 -17.83 -21.18 32.07
N ASN A 181 -18.99 -21.84 32.10
CA ASN A 181 -19.47 -22.62 33.26
C ASN A 181 -19.48 -21.86 34.61
N ASP A 182 -19.99 -20.62 34.58
CA ASP A 182 -20.13 -19.70 35.71
C ASP A 182 -20.76 -20.39 36.96
N PRO A 183 -20.07 -20.44 38.12
CA PRO A 183 -20.56 -21.16 39.30
C PRO A 183 -21.68 -20.42 40.05
N GLU A 184 -21.99 -19.17 39.72
CA GLU A 184 -23.17 -18.46 40.24
C GLU A 184 -24.44 -18.74 39.42
N ASP A 185 -24.34 -19.42 38.27
CA ASP A 185 -25.49 -19.89 37.50
C ASP A 185 -26.18 -21.08 38.22
N PRO A 186 -27.45 -20.95 38.66
CA PRO A 186 -28.14 -22.00 39.41
C PRO A 186 -28.62 -23.18 38.54
N LEU A 187 -28.37 -23.17 37.22
CA LEU A 187 -28.80 -24.21 36.28
C LEU A 187 -27.74 -25.31 36.18
N SER A 188 -28.11 -26.56 36.51
CA SER A 188 -27.13 -27.65 36.63
C SER A 188 -27.57 -28.95 35.94
N GLY A 189 -26.93 -29.27 34.83
CA GLY A 189 -26.94 -30.61 34.23
C GLY A 189 -25.61 -30.92 33.52
N THR A 190 -25.35 -30.23 32.41
CA THR A 190 -24.16 -30.37 31.55
C THR A 190 -23.40 -29.06 31.42
N ASN A 191 -22.08 -29.16 31.18
CA ASN A 191 -21.23 -28.01 30.93
C ASN A 191 -21.42 -27.49 29.50
N GLY A 192 -21.15 -26.20 29.28
CA GLY A 192 -20.88 -25.67 27.95
C GLY A 192 -19.44 -25.93 27.51
N SER A 193 -19.23 -26.04 26.20
CA SER A 193 -17.95 -26.37 25.56
C SER A 193 -17.65 -25.47 24.36
N MET A 194 -16.37 -25.36 24.02
CA MET A 194 -15.88 -24.57 22.90
C MET A 194 -14.79 -25.35 22.15
N ASP A 195 -14.83 -25.39 20.82
CA ASP A 195 -13.76 -25.95 19.99
C ASP A 195 -13.17 -24.85 19.11
N ILE A 196 -11.85 -24.77 19.01
CA ILE A 196 -11.15 -23.70 18.28
C ILE A 196 -10.41 -24.27 17.06
N ALA A 197 -11.11 -25.05 16.24
CA ALA A 197 -10.59 -25.81 15.11
C ALA A 197 -10.13 -24.94 13.90
N GLY A 198 -9.03 -24.21 14.09
CA GLY A 198 -8.41 -23.37 13.05
C GLY A 198 -8.85 -21.91 13.06
N GLY A 199 -9.89 -21.56 13.82
CA GLY A 199 -10.23 -20.17 14.14
C GLY A 199 -9.46 -19.64 15.36
N VAL A 200 -9.60 -18.33 15.60
CA VAL A 200 -8.84 -17.59 16.63
C VAL A 200 -9.80 -16.88 17.60
N MET A 201 -9.51 -16.93 18.90
CA MET A 201 -10.17 -16.10 19.90
C MET A 201 -9.18 -15.05 20.42
N ILE A 202 -9.56 -13.77 20.33
CA ILE A 202 -8.78 -12.64 20.82
C ILE A 202 -9.51 -12.06 22.03
N LEU A 203 -8.86 -12.10 23.19
CA LEU A 203 -9.45 -11.60 24.44
C LEU A 203 -9.08 -10.12 24.60
N THR A 204 -10.01 -9.23 24.21
CA THR A 204 -9.81 -7.77 24.06
C THR A 204 -9.81 -7.02 25.41
N SER A 205 -9.12 -7.59 26.40
CA SER A 205 -9.01 -7.10 27.77
C SER A 205 -7.54 -7.01 28.12
N GLU A 206 -7.10 -5.85 28.58
CA GLU A 206 -5.71 -5.56 28.99
C GLU A 206 -5.23 -6.42 30.19
N GLU A 207 -6.14 -7.08 30.92
CA GLU A 207 -5.77 -8.11 31.90
C GLU A 207 -5.36 -9.43 31.21
N ASP A 208 -4.16 -9.95 31.51
CA ASP A 208 -3.74 -11.30 31.09
C ASP A 208 -4.72 -12.38 31.59
N GLN A 209 -5.48 -12.97 30.66
CA GLN A 209 -6.42 -14.04 30.92
C GLN A 209 -5.83 -15.44 30.67
N THR A 210 -4.54 -15.56 30.34
CA THR A 210 -3.88 -16.82 29.97
C THR A 210 -4.07 -17.92 31.03
N GLU A 211 -3.88 -17.64 32.33
CA GLU A 211 -4.09 -18.63 33.40
C GLU A 211 -5.57 -19.05 33.57
N LYS A 212 -6.51 -18.15 33.28
CA LYS A 212 -7.95 -18.44 33.27
C LYS A 212 -8.31 -19.37 32.10
N ILE A 213 -7.76 -19.10 30.90
CA ILE A 213 -7.95 -19.95 29.71
C ILE A 213 -7.26 -21.30 29.87
N LYS A 214 -6.02 -21.36 30.39
CA LYS A 214 -5.35 -22.61 30.81
C LYS A 214 -6.26 -23.44 31.72
N GLY A 215 -6.95 -22.80 32.67
CA GLY A 215 -7.96 -23.45 33.49
C GLY A 215 -9.10 -24.10 32.70
N TYR A 216 -9.67 -23.41 31.70
CA TYR A 216 -10.73 -23.97 30.84
C TYR A 216 -10.23 -25.11 29.93
N VAL A 217 -9.02 -25.00 29.38
CA VAL A 217 -8.36 -26.06 28.58
C VAL A 217 -8.09 -27.30 29.43
N GLN A 218 -7.52 -27.14 30.64
CA GLN A 218 -7.23 -28.26 31.56
C GLN A 218 -8.49 -29.02 31.99
N ASN A 219 -9.61 -28.32 32.17
CA ASN A 219 -10.90 -28.96 32.45
C ASN A 219 -11.52 -29.64 31.22
N GLY A 220 -10.98 -29.41 30.02
CA GLY A 220 -11.51 -29.91 28.74
C GLY A 220 -12.82 -29.22 28.34
N TRP A 221 -12.93 -27.91 28.62
CA TRP A 221 -14.05 -27.08 28.16
C TRP A 221 -13.70 -26.34 26.87
N ILE A 222 -12.43 -26.03 26.66
CA ILE A 222 -11.86 -25.64 25.36
C ILE A 222 -11.11 -26.84 24.79
N THR A 223 -11.45 -27.23 23.56
CA THR A 223 -10.81 -28.29 22.77
C THR A 223 -10.17 -27.73 21.50
N ALA A 224 -9.31 -28.53 20.87
CA ALA A 224 -8.70 -28.22 19.57
C ALA A 224 -9.03 -29.36 18.59
N TYR A 225 -9.74 -29.04 17.51
CA TYR A 225 -10.20 -30.01 16.50
C TYR A 225 -10.96 -31.21 17.11
N GLY A 226 -11.82 -30.93 18.08
CA GLY A 226 -12.71 -31.89 18.75
C GLY A 226 -12.07 -32.75 19.85
N VAL A 227 -10.77 -32.61 20.14
CA VAL A 227 -10.07 -33.36 21.20
C VAL A 227 -9.38 -32.41 22.21
N LYS A 228 -8.93 -32.92 23.35
CA LYS A 228 -8.24 -32.05 24.33
C LYS A 228 -6.85 -31.67 23.87
N SER A 229 -6.39 -30.50 24.29
CA SER A 229 -4.98 -30.11 24.15
C SER A 229 -4.07 -31.19 24.77
N GLY A 230 -3.14 -31.74 23.96
CA GLY A 230 -2.28 -32.87 24.32
C GLY A 230 -2.81 -34.27 23.95
N GLU A 231 -4.00 -34.38 23.36
CA GLU A 231 -4.52 -35.63 22.78
C GLU A 231 -4.20 -35.72 21.27
N LEU A 232 -4.31 -36.93 20.71
CA LEU A 232 -4.04 -37.16 19.28
C LEU A 232 -5.34 -37.12 18.46
N LEU A 233 -5.25 -36.48 17.30
CA LEU A 233 -6.27 -36.54 16.24
C LEU A 233 -6.31 -37.92 15.57
N GLU A 234 -7.37 -38.21 14.82
CA GLU A 234 -7.50 -39.47 14.06
C GLU A 234 -6.38 -39.67 13.02
N ASP A 235 -5.76 -38.58 12.54
CA ASP A 235 -4.60 -38.60 11.63
C ASP A 235 -3.24 -38.82 12.34
N GLY A 236 -3.22 -38.82 13.69
CA GLY A 236 -2.03 -39.02 14.51
C GLY A 236 -1.26 -37.74 14.90
N ARG A 237 -1.69 -36.55 14.46
CA ARG A 237 -1.15 -35.28 14.95
C ARG A 237 -1.61 -34.98 16.38
N LEU A 238 -0.80 -34.22 17.10
CA LEU A 238 -1.06 -33.73 18.45
C LEU A 238 -1.84 -32.42 18.38
N ALA A 239 -3.06 -32.43 18.87
CA ALA A 239 -3.87 -31.23 19.02
C ALA A 239 -3.31 -30.37 20.17
N LEU A 240 -3.04 -29.10 19.92
CA LEU A 240 -2.57 -28.15 20.91
C LEU A 240 -3.49 -26.93 20.88
N VAL A 241 -4.01 -26.54 22.05
CA VAL A 241 -4.45 -25.17 22.28
C VAL A 241 -3.21 -24.36 22.61
N GLN A 242 -2.83 -23.44 21.71
CA GLN A 242 -1.82 -22.43 21.94
C GLN A 242 -2.47 -21.14 22.43
N MET A 243 -1.67 -20.35 23.15
CA MET A 243 -2.06 -19.04 23.63
C MET A 243 -0.82 -18.24 24.01
N ASP A 244 -0.92 -16.93 23.82
CA ASP A 244 0.02 -15.94 24.32
C ASP A 244 -0.77 -14.79 24.97
N PHE A 245 -0.02 -13.95 25.66
CA PHE A 245 -0.42 -12.58 25.99
C PHE A 245 0.67 -11.68 25.45
N ASP A 246 0.28 -10.55 24.85
CA ASP A 246 1.18 -9.49 24.37
C ASP A 246 2.07 -9.83 23.15
N LEU A 247 2.08 -11.08 22.66
CA LEU A 247 2.96 -11.51 21.55
C LEU A 247 2.29 -11.45 20.18
N THR A 248 1.10 -12.06 20.03
CA THR A 248 0.38 -12.06 18.74
C THR A 248 -0.61 -10.89 18.63
N ASN A 249 -1.09 -10.38 19.77
CA ASN A 249 -1.90 -9.18 19.87
C ASN A 249 -1.45 -8.42 21.14
N PRO A 250 -0.78 -7.25 21.03
CA PRO A 250 -0.33 -6.47 22.18
C PRO A 250 -1.46 -6.18 23.18
N GLY A 251 -1.16 -6.33 24.47
CA GLY A 251 -2.11 -6.17 25.57
C GLY A 251 -3.27 -7.18 25.62
N MET A 252 -3.36 -8.16 24.71
CA MET A 252 -4.49 -9.10 24.63
C MET A 252 -4.03 -10.55 24.80
N THR A 253 -4.90 -11.41 25.35
CA THR A 253 -4.65 -12.86 25.33
C THR A 253 -5.16 -13.46 24.02
N THR A 254 -4.26 -13.90 23.15
CA THR A 254 -4.58 -14.61 21.90
C THR A 254 -4.72 -16.11 22.18
N VAL A 255 -5.70 -16.80 21.57
CA VAL A 255 -5.93 -18.24 21.76
C VAL A 255 -6.32 -18.91 20.44
N TRP A 256 -5.57 -19.93 20.02
CA TRP A 256 -5.78 -20.65 18.75
C TRP A 256 -5.42 -22.14 18.87
N ALA A 257 -5.79 -22.95 17.88
CA ALA A 257 -5.34 -24.34 17.79
C ALA A 257 -4.20 -24.52 16.78
N SER A 258 -3.31 -25.47 17.09
CA SER A 258 -2.42 -26.07 16.09
C SER A 258 -2.44 -27.60 16.20
N ALA A 259 -2.14 -28.26 15.07
CA ALA A 259 -2.07 -29.71 14.97
C ALA A 259 -0.65 -30.10 14.54
N SER A 260 0.20 -30.33 15.53
CA SER A 260 1.64 -30.57 15.36
C SER A 260 1.97 -32.07 15.28
N ASN A 261 3.13 -32.45 14.74
CA ASN A 261 3.59 -33.84 14.86
C ASN A 261 4.16 -34.06 16.28
N PRO A 262 3.63 -34.98 17.11
CA PRO A 262 4.12 -35.20 18.48
C PRO A 262 5.59 -35.62 18.58
N THR A 263 6.22 -36.06 17.48
CA THR A 263 7.61 -36.51 17.47
C THR A 263 8.61 -35.48 16.94
N GLN A 264 8.18 -34.29 16.50
CA GLN A 264 9.06 -33.23 15.97
C GLN A 264 9.31 -32.10 16.99
N ALA A 265 10.41 -31.38 16.79
CA ALA A 265 10.69 -30.12 17.46
C ALA A 265 9.67 -29.03 17.05
N ARG A 266 9.45 -28.04 17.92
CA ARG A 266 8.50 -26.91 17.71
C ARG A 266 8.94 -25.68 18.48
N ALA A 267 8.26 -24.55 18.26
CA ALA A 267 8.53 -23.26 18.92
C ALA A 267 10.01 -22.84 18.79
N PRO A 268 10.45 -22.52 17.55
CA PRO A 268 11.81 -22.01 17.30
C PRO A 268 12.03 -20.63 17.93
N VAL A 269 13.27 -20.37 18.34
CA VAL A 269 13.80 -19.05 18.71
C VAL A 269 15.15 -18.90 18.00
N PRO A 270 15.38 -17.89 17.14
CA PRO A 270 14.41 -16.92 16.63
C PRO A 270 13.19 -17.61 16.00
N GLU A 271 12.05 -16.91 16.02
CA GLU A 271 10.82 -17.42 15.41
C GLU A 271 10.99 -17.55 13.89
N ASP A 272 10.18 -18.42 13.27
CA ASP A 272 10.32 -18.74 11.85
C ASP A 272 9.98 -17.53 10.97
N GLY A 273 10.94 -17.09 10.16
CA GLY A 273 10.87 -15.87 9.35
C GLY A 273 11.27 -14.58 10.08
N ALA A 274 11.68 -14.65 11.36
CA ALA A 274 12.02 -13.45 12.14
C ALA A 274 13.21 -12.67 11.56
N THR A 275 13.17 -11.34 11.65
CA THR A 275 14.32 -10.47 11.40
C THR A 275 15.04 -10.16 12.70
N VAL A 276 16.35 -10.40 12.77
CA VAL A 276 17.12 -10.46 14.01
C VAL A 276 18.35 -9.57 13.92
N GLN A 277 18.52 -8.67 14.90
CA GLN A 277 19.74 -7.86 15.03
C GLN A 277 20.98 -8.77 15.17
N LEU A 278 22.08 -8.45 14.47
CA LEU A 278 23.29 -9.30 14.41
C LEU A 278 23.80 -9.74 15.80
N ALA A 279 23.76 -8.85 16.80
CA ALA A 279 24.18 -9.14 18.17
C ALA A 279 23.32 -10.21 18.89
N HIS A 280 22.09 -10.45 18.42
CA HIS A 280 21.16 -11.43 18.96
C HIS A 280 21.11 -12.74 18.15
N ALA A 281 21.52 -12.72 16.88
CA ALA A 281 21.53 -13.87 15.97
C ALA A 281 22.64 -14.93 16.27
N THR A 282 23.01 -15.11 17.55
CA THR A 282 24.17 -15.92 17.97
C THR A 282 23.85 -17.35 18.40
N ALA A 283 22.57 -17.69 18.53
CA ALA A 283 22.10 -19.03 18.88
C ALA A 283 20.69 -19.29 18.31
N VAL A 284 20.34 -20.58 18.22
CA VAL A 284 18.97 -21.05 17.97
C VAL A 284 18.51 -22.00 19.09
N GLU A 285 17.28 -21.86 19.57
CA GLU A 285 16.66 -22.65 20.66
C GLU A 285 15.27 -23.17 20.25
N PHE A 286 14.79 -24.25 20.87
CA PHE A 286 13.52 -24.89 20.49
C PHE A 286 12.87 -25.67 21.65
N LEU A 287 11.62 -26.11 21.46
CA LEU A 287 10.96 -27.08 22.35
C LEU A 287 10.98 -28.49 21.74
N ALA A 288 11.57 -29.42 22.48
CA ALA A 288 11.76 -30.81 22.05
C ALA A 288 10.44 -31.57 21.78
N GLY A 289 10.46 -32.45 20.78
CA GLY A 289 9.43 -33.45 20.48
C GLY A 289 9.19 -34.40 21.64
N GLY A 290 7.94 -34.84 21.83
CA GLY A 290 7.46 -35.49 23.06
C GLY A 290 8.04 -36.88 23.39
N ARG A 291 8.98 -37.37 22.57
CA ARG A 291 9.70 -38.64 22.75
C ARG A 291 11.22 -38.53 22.59
N ALA A 292 11.72 -37.33 22.31
CA ALA A 292 13.13 -37.09 22.04
C ALA A 292 14.01 -37.46 23.26
N ALA A 293 15.14 -38.08 22.98
CA ALA A 293 16.26 -38.26 23.89
C ALA A 293 17.50 -37.48 23.44
N TRP A 294 17.59 -37.17 22.14
CA TRP A 294 18.64 -36.35 21.53
C TRP A 294 18.09 -35.59 20.31
N HIS A 295 18.82 -34.56 19.90
CA HIS A 295 18.46 -33.65 18.82
C HIS A 295 19.61 -33.59 17.80
N ASP A 296 19.35 -33.93 16.53
CA ASP A 296 20.32 -33.78 15.44
C ASP A 296 20.08 -32.42 14.75
N VAL A 297 21.06 -31.52 14.86
CA VAL A 297 20.94 -30.10 14.45
C VAL A 297 21.50 -29.90 13.05
N TYR A 298 20.82 -29.11 12.22
CA TYR A 298 21.26 -28.68 10.88
C TYR A 298 21.15 -27.16 10.75
N PHE A 299 22.12 -26.51 10.09
CA PHE A 299 22.17 -25.05 9.93
C PHE A 299 22.95 -24.65 8.67
N GLY A 300 22.44 -23.71 7.88
CA GLY A 300 23.11 -23.17 6.68
C GLY A 300 22.33 -22.00 6.05
N SER A 301 22.82 -21.46 4.93
CA SER A 301 22.17 -20.35 4.19
C SER A 301 21.50 -20.82 2.88
N ASP A 302 21.08 -22.08 2.83
CA ASP A 302 20.52 -22.75 1.66
C ASP A 302 19.43 -23.72 2.17
N GLU A 303 18.17 -23.41 1.85
CA GLU A 303 17.00 -24.13 2.33
C GLU A 303 16.95 -25.58 1.79
N ASP A 304 17.29 -25.78 0.51
CA ASP A 304 17.33 -27.09 -0.12
C ASP A 304 18.44 -27.95 0.49
N ALA A 305 19.61 -27.38 0.79
CA ALA A 305 20.70 -28.08 1.46
C ALA A 305 20.35 -28.46 2.90
N VAL A 306 19.71 -27.56 3.66
CA VAL A 306 19.20 -27.83 5.02
C VAL A 306 18.06 -28.85 5.00
N THR A 307 17.23 -28.87 3.96
CA THR A 307 16.16 -29.86 3.76
C THR A 307 16.72 -31.24 3.37
N ALA A 308 17.74 -31.29 2.51
CA ALA A 308 18.29 -32.54 1.98
C ALA A 308 19.30 -33.24 2.90
N ALA A 309 19.91 -32.53 3.87
CA ALA A 309 20.93 -33.08 4.76
C ALA A 309 20.42 -34.18 5.71
N ASP A 310 21.31 -35.12 6.06
CA ASP A 310 21.12 -36.12 7.12
C ASP A 310 22.36 -36.23 8.00
N ALA A 311 22.32 -37.07 9.04
CA ALA A 311 23.43 -37.26 9.98
C ALA A 311 24.71 -37.90 9.39
N SER A 312 24.76 -38.14 8.07
CA SER A 312 25.95 -38.53 7.30
C SER A 312 26.53 -37.40 6.44
N ASP A 313 25.91 -36.20 6.46
CA ASP A 313 26.45 -35.01 5.80
C ASP A 313 27.89 -34.70 6.24
N THR A 314 28.67 -34.20 5.27
CA THR A 314 30.05 -33.72 5.47
C THR A 314 30.32 -32.40 4.76
N THR A 315 29.29 -31.74 4.22
CA THR A 315 29.39 -30.37 3.66
C THR A 315 29.52 -29.32 4.76
N GLY A 316 28.95 -29.59 5.94
CA GLY A 316 28.96 -28.69 7.09
C GLY A 316 27.57 -28.26 7.55
N ILE A 317 26.52 -28.67 6.83
CA ILE A 317 25.12 -28.40 7.20
C ILE A 317 24.76 -29.12 8.50
N TYR A 318 25.14 -30.40 8.66
CA TYR A 318 24.89 -31.14 9.90
C TYR A 318 25.84 -30.71 11.03
N ARG A 319 25.28 -30.16 12.11
CA ARG A 319 25.99 -29.58 13.26
C ARG A 319 26.18 -30.54 14.43
N GLY A 320 25.75 -31.79 14.29
CA GLY A 320 26.01 -32.87 15.25
C GLY A 320 25.02 -32.94 16.41
N ARG A 321 24.73 -34.18 16.82
CA ARG A 321 23.80 -34.54 17.92
C ARG A 321 24.02 -33.81 19.24
N ARG A 322 22.93 -33.42 19.89
CA ARG A 322 22.86 -32.71 21.18
C ARG A 322 21.90 -33.40 22.16
N ASP A 323 22.10 -33.14 23.45
CA ASP A 323 21.23 -33.50 24.58
C ASP A 323 20.64 -32.26 25.27
N VAL A 324 20.66 -31.11 24.58
CA VAL A 324 20.15 -29.81 25.00
C VAL A 324 19.38 -29.15 23.85
N THR A 325 18.35 -28.38 24.17
CA THR A 325 17.42 -27.78 23.20
C THR A 325 17.87 -26.42 22.67
N GLY A 326 19.16 -26.29 22.35
CA GLY A 326 19.74 -25.07 21.83
C GLY A 326 21.13 -25.27 21.23
N TYR A 327 21.49 -24.43 20.26
CA TYR A 327 22.73 -24.47 19.50
C TYR A 327 23.29 -23.05 19.31
N ILE A 328 24.47 -22.79 19.85
CA ILE A 328 25.24 -21.58 19.58
C ILE A 328 25.82 -21.69 18.17
N VAL A 329 25.59 -20.68 17.35
CA VAL A 329 26.13 -20.57 15.98
C VAL A 329 27.61 -20.14 16.06
N PRO A 330 28.57 -20.95 15.59
CA PRO A 330 30.00 -20.67 15.75
C PRO A 330 30.62 -19.84 14.62
N GLU A 331 30.00 -19.77 13.45
CA GLU A 331 30.36 -18.84 12.37
C GLU A 331 29.84 -17.42 12.62
N ALA A 332 30.44 -16.44 11.94
CA ALA A 332 29.82 -15.13 11.79
C ALA A 332 28.67 -15.21 10.79
N LEU A 333 27.63 -14.41 10.99
CA LEU A 333 26.50 -14.26 10.08
C LEU A 333 26.58 -12.89 9.39
N GLU A 334 26.12 -12.84 8.15
CA GLU A 334 26.20 -11.66 7.28
C GLU A 334 24.94 -10.80 7.39
N TRP A 335 25.09 -9.48 7.39
CA TRP A 335 23.99 -8.51 7.34
C TRP A 335 23.16 -8.66 6.04
N GLY A 336 21.85 -8.87 6.18
CA GLY A 336 20.93 -9.20 5.10
C GLY A 336 20.86 -10.69 4.76
N GLY A 337 21.64 -11.53 5.45
CA GLY A 337 21.66 -12.98 5.22
C GLY A 337 20.46 -13.69 5.87
N THR A 338 19.72 -14.47 5.08
CA THR A 338 18.74 -15.44 5.58
C THR A 338 19.42 -16.77 5.87
N TYR A 339 19.11 -17.36 7.03
CA TYR A 339 19.67 -18.61 7.52
C TYR A 339 18.57 -19.60 7.88
N TYR A 340 18.76 -20.83 7.43
CA TYR A 340 17.84 -21.94 7.55
C TYR A 340 18.39 -22.99 8.52
N TRP A 341 17.52 -23.58 9.33
CA TRP A 341 17.91 -24.56 10.33
C TRP A 341 16.81 -25.60 10.57
N ARG A 342 17.21 -26.80 11.01
CA ARG A 342 16.33 -27.95 11.23
C ARG A 342 16.78 -28.73 12.45
N ILE A 343 15.82 -29.34 13.15
CA ILE A 343 16.07 -30.25 14.28
C ILE A 343 15.41 -31.60 14.00
N ASP A 344 16.21 -32.64 13.79
CA ASP A 344 15.71 -34.01 13.73
C ASP A 344 15.69 -34.62 15.14
N GLU A 345 14.53 -35.13 15.54
CA GLU A 345 14.31 -35.63 16.90
C GLU A 345 14.57 -37.12 17.01
N ILE A 346 15.39 -37.53 17.98
CA ILE A 346 15.89 -38.89 18.09
C ILE A 346 15.38 -39.54 19.38
N GLU A 347 14.54 -40.58 19.27
CA GLU A 347 14.07 -41.36 20.41
C GLU A 347 15.20 -42.20 21.04
N ALA A 348 15.00 -42.63 22.29
CA ALA A 348 16.00 -43.36 23.09
C ALA A 348 16.45 -44.72 22.50
N ASP A 349 15.74 -45.27 21.50
CA ASP A 349 16.12 -46.48 20.77
C ASP A 349 16.90 -46.22 19.46
N GLY A 350 17.03 -44.94 19.07
CA GLY A 350 17.69 -44.50 17.84
C GLY A 350 16.74 -44.18 16.68
N THR A 351 15.43 -44.29 16.86
CA THR A 351 14.44 -43.85 15.85
C THR A 351 14.53 -42.34 15.66
N ALA A 352 14.68 -41.89 14.41
CA ALA A 352 14.79 -40.48 14.05
C ALA A 352 13.50 -39.95 13.39
N HIS A 353 13.12 -38.73 13.72
CA HIS A 353 11.96 -38.02 13.17
C HIS A 353 12.43 -36.67 12.61
N THR A 354 12.45 -36.53 11.29
CA THR A 354 12.89 -35.30 10.61
C THR A 354 11.99 -34.12 11.00
N GLY A 355 12.58 -32.99 11.41
CA GLY A 355 11.84 -31.80 11.83
C GLY A 355 11.36 -30.91 10.68
N PRO A 356 10.54 -29.89 10.96
CA PRO A 356 10.36 -28.75 10.06
C PRO A 356 11.67 -27.97 9.90
N VAL A 357 11.87 -27.37 8.73
CA VAL A 357 12.91 -26.35 8.52
C VAL A 357 12.32 -25.00 8.96
N TRP A 358 13.14 -24.20 9.63
CA TRP A 358 12.84 -22.84 10.06
C TRP A 358 13.88 -21.87 9.51
N SER A 359 13.53 -20.60 9.45
CA SER A 359 14.32 -19.52 8.88
C SER A 359 14.44 -18.33 9.84
N PHE A 360 15.50 -17.52 9.70
CA PHE A 360 15.53 -16.14 10.18
C PHE A 360 16.47 -15.30 9.29
N THR A 361 16.26 -13.98 9.26
CA THR A 361 17.11 -13.04 8.51
C THR A 361 17.88 -12.16 9.48
N VAL A 362 19.19 -11.97 9.24
CA VAL A 362 19.99 -11.01 10.00
C VAL A 362 19.74 -9.60 9.47
N ALA A 363 19.32 -8.68 10.32
CA ALA A 363 19.08 -7.29 9.96
C ALA A 363 20.35 -6.64 9.37
N ASP A 364 20.20 -5.86 8.31
CA ASP A 364 21.24 -5.10 7.62
C ASP A 364 21.36 -3.64 8.10
N TYR A 365 20.85 -3.40 9.32
CA TYR A 365 20.95 -2.17 10.09
C TYR A 365 21.05 -2.49 11.58
N PHE A 366 21.69 -1.61 12.36
CA PHE A 366 21.47 -1.60 13.82
C PHE A 366 20.23 -0.77 14.15
N LEU A 367 19.38 -1.28 15.03
CA LEU A 367 18.24 -0.54 15.54
C LEU A 367 18.65 0.40 16.70
N VAL A 368 18.16 1.64 16.68
CA VAL A 368 18.30 2.61 17.78
C VAL A 368 16.98 2.77 18.55
N ASP A 369 15.87 2.83 17.82
CA ASP A 369 14.52 2.72 18.38
C ASP A 369 13.51 2.35 17.29
N ASP A 370 12.68 1.35 17.56
CA ASP A 370 11.51 0.93 16.77
C ASP A 370 10.19 1.44 17.37
N PHE A 371 10.23 2.00 18.58
CA PHE A 371 9.07 2.44 19.37
C PHE A 371 8.07 1.33 19.79
N GLU A 372 8.01 0.18 19.11
CA GLU A 372 7.26 -1.03 19.49
C GLU A 372 7.40 -1.43 20.95
N SER A 373 8.56 -1.14 21.54
CA SER A 373 8.92 -1.59 22.88
C SER A 373 8.41 -0.68 24.02
N TYR A 374 7.49 0.27 23.77
CA TYR A 374 6.92 1.16 24.79
C TYR A 374 5.56 0.66 25.34
N SER A 375 5.30 0.94 26.62
CA SER A 375 4.11 0.46 27.35
C SER A 375 3.78 1.29 28.60
N ALA A 376 2.64 1.03 29.24
CA ALA A 376 2.24 1.66 30.50
C ALA A 376 3.29 1.57 31.63
N ASP A 377 4.11 0.51 31.64
CA ASP A 377 5.20 0.24 32.58
C ASP A 377 6.60 0.67 32.07
N LYS A 378 6.74 0.93 30.77
CA LYS A 378 7.95 1.48 30.13
C LYS A 378 7.54 2.64 29.23
N ARG A 379 7.40 3.83 29.82
CA ARG A 379 6.77 4.98 29.16
C ARG A 379 7.73 5.74 28.27
N ILE A 380 7.21 6.32 27.18
CA ILE A 380 8.07 6.95 26.17
C ILE A 380 8.83 8.16 26.71
N TRP A 381 8.19 9.08 27.47
CA TRP A 381 8.85 10.26 28.07
C TRP A 381 9.90 9.92 29.15
N GLU A 382 9.87 8.71 29.70
CA GLU A 382 10.88 8.24 30.68
C GLU A 382 12.17 7.76 29.97
N ASN A 383 12.10 7.57 28.65
CA ASN A 383 13.22 7.13 27.80
C ASN A 383 13.66 8.24 26.82
N TRP A 384 12.71 8.98 26.25
CA TRP A 384 12.87 10.19 25.45
C TRP A 384 12.52 11.42 26.28
N LEU A 385 13.52 11.98 26.97
CA LEU A 385 13.31 13.08 27.92
C LEU A 385 12.88 14.36 27.19
N ASP A 386 11.62 14.77 27.42
CA ASP A 386 10.98 15.94 26.82
C ASP A 386 11.11 17.22 27.66
N GLY A 387 10.44 18.29 27.23
CA GLY A 387 10.43 19.58 27.89
C GLY A 387 9.62 19.65 29.18
N LEU A 388 8.65 18.77 29.38
CA LEU A 388 7.65 18.82 30.46
C LEU A 388 8.14 18.04 31.69
N GLY A 389 8.56 16.81 31.48
CA GLY A 389 8.75 15.81 32.54
C GLY A 389 7.42 15.31 33.13
N SER A 390 7.52 14.54 34.20
CA SER A 390 6.38 13.84 34.81
C SER A 390 6.30 14.05 36.33
N GLY A 391 5.09 14.00 36.88
CA GLY A 391 4.80 14.15 38.31
C GLY A 391 4.77 15.60 38.81
N MET A 392 4.52 15.78 40.12
CA MET A 392 4.41 17.10 40.75
C MET A 392 5.73 17.50 41.45
N PRO A 393 6.28 18.71 41.21
CA PRO A 393 7.53 19.16 41.82
C PRO A 393 7.53 19.10 43.36
N GLY A 394 8.30 18.15 43.91
CA GLY A 394 8.45 17.93 45.35
C GLY A 394 7.93 16.58 45.85
N GLU A 395 7.17 15.84 45.03
CA GLU A 395 6.82 14.44 45.30
C GLU A 395 7.98 13.48 44.90
N PRO A 396 8.02 12.24 45.42
CA PRO A 396 9.14 11.31 45.18
C PRO A 396 9.34 10.93 43.71
N ASP A 397 8.24 10.85 42.96
CA ASP A 397 8.19 10.32 41.59
C ASP A 397 8.30 11.44 40.53
N TYR A 398 8.77 12.62 40.92
CA TYR A 398 8.93 13.77 40.03
C TYR A 398 10.18 13.65 39.15
N LEU A 399 9.96 13.54 37.84
CA LEU A 399 10.99 13.57 36.79
C LEU A 399 10.98 14.96 36.12
N PRO A 400 11.99 15.82 36.33
CA PRO A 400 12.02 17.14 35.70
C PRO A 400 12.35 17.03 34.21
N GLY A 401 11.53 17.66 33.36
CA GLY A 401 11.79 17.80 31.94
C GLY A 401 13.01 18.69 31.62
N ASN A 402 13.45 18.65 30.38
CA ASN A 402 14.58 19.40 29.85
C ASN A 402 14.29 20.91 29.67
N GLY A 403 13.02 21.33 29.82
CA GLY A 403 12.61 22.74 29.80
C GLY A 403 12.44 23.36 28.41
N THR A 404 12.46 22.57 27.33
CA THR A 404 12.17 23.01 25.96
C THR A 404 10.65 23.00 25.67
N GLY A 405 10.24 23.49 24.49
CA GLY A 405 8.83 23.48 24.09
C GLY A 405 8.25 22.09 23.74
N SER A 406 8.99 21.00 23.94
CA SER A 406 8.59 19.65 23.50
C SER A 406 7.67 18.94 24.49
N GLY A 407 6.94 17.96 23.97
CA GLY A 407 6.27 16.89 24.74
C GLY A 407 6.23 15.61 23.91
N VAL A 408 6.27 14.42 24.53
CA VAL A 408 6.04 13.14 23.82
C VAL A 408 5.08 12.21 24.55
N GLY A 409 4.40 11.40 23.76
CA GLY A 409 3.50 10.34 24.20
C GLY A 409 2.02 10.70 24.17
N ASP A 410 1.16 9.74 23.84
CA ASP A 410 -0.28 9.95 23.73
C ASP A 410 -1.02 9.48 24.99
N GLU A 411 -1.60 10.41 25.76
CA GLU A 411 -2.37 10.07 26.97
C GLU A 411 -3.68 9.30 26.67
N THR A 412 -4.03 9.06 25.40
CA THR A 412 -5.21 8.27 25.01
C THR A 412 -4.91 6.80 24.69
N SER A 413 -3.65 6.38 24.60
CA SER A 413 -3.26 4.98 24.36
C SER A 413 -2.65 4.31 25.60
N ALA A 414 -2.72 2.99 25.70
CA ALA A 414 -2.13 2.23 26.81
C ALA A 414 -0.60 2.12 26.70
N SER A 415 -0.07 2.19 25.48
CA SER A 415 1.36 2.26 25.15
C SER A 415 2.01 3.61 25.49
N PHE A 416 1.20 4.67 25.53
CA PHE A 416 1.61 6.06 25.37
C PHE A 416 2.31 6.37 24.03
N THR A 417 2.12 5.56 22.99
CA THR A 417 2.58 5.81 21.63
C THR A 417 1.40 5.96 20.66
N ALA A 418 1.68 6.18 19.37
CA ALA A 418 0.66 6.31 18.34
C ALA A 418 0.47 4.97 17.62
N GLU A 419 -0.72 4.37 17.77
CA GLU A 419 -1.03 3.00 17.30
C GLU A 419 -1.74 2.96 15.93
N THR A 420 -2.07 4.12 15.35
CA THR A 420 -2.80 4.26 14.07
C THR A 420 -2.09 5.13 13.03
N ILE A 421 -1.05 5.86 13.45
CA ILE A 421 -0.16 6.62 12.57
C ILE A 421 1.24 6.05 12.81
N VAL A 422 1.56 5.00 12.05
CA VAL A 422 2.75 4.15 12.17
C VAL A 422 3.36 3.99 10.77
N HIS A 423 4.68 3.86 10.67
CA HIS A 423 5.40 3.58 9.43
C HIS A 423 5.61 2.08 9.24
N SER A 424 6.18 1.39 10.23
CA SER A 424 6.25 -0.07 10.28
C SER A 424 6.11 -0.56 11.73
N GLY A 425 5.69 -1.81 11.93
CA GLY A 425 5.28 -2.29 13.26
C GLY A 425 3.86 -1.83 13.64
N SER A 426 3.68 -1.47 14.91
CA SER A 426 2.40 -1.17 15.58
C SER A 426 2.43 0.17 16.34
N GLN A 427 3.57 0.83 16.50
CA GLN A 427 3.75 2.02 17.36
C GLN A 427 4.72 3.03 16.74
N SER A 428 4.36 4.32 16.71
CA SER A 428 5.31 5.41 16.47
C SER A 428 5.32 6.43 17.61
N MET A 429 6.36 7.26 17.72
CA MET A 429 6.44 8.33 18.73
C MET A 429 5.62 9.56 18.33
N PRO A 430 4.52 9.89 19.04
CA PRO A 430 3.88 11.18 18.90
C PRO A 430 4.70 12.24 19.63
N TYR A 431 5.06 13.30 18.92
CA TYR A 431 5.93 14.37 19.36
C TYR A 431 5.24 15.73 19.15
N TRP A 432 5.23 16.60 20.15
CA TRP A 432 4.71 17.96 20.04
C TRP A 432 5.84 18.99 20.12
N TYR A 433 5.72 20.07 19.34
CA TYR A 433 6.53 21.28 19.52
C TYR A 433 5.66 22.51 19.77
N ASP A 434 6.18 23.44 20.58
CA ASP A 434 5.64 24.77 20.81
C ASP A 434 6.79 25.72 21.15
N ASN A 435 7.35 26.36 20.12
CA ASN A 435 8.42 27.35 20.25
C ASN A 435 7.91 28.73 20.72
N ASN A 436 6.63 28.80 21.13
CA ASN A 436 6.02 29.93 21.81
C ASN A 436 5.73 29.71 23.30
N LYS A 437 5.81 28.47 23.79
CA LYS A 437 5.36 28.05 25.12
C LYS A 437 5.87 28.95 26.26
N PRO A 438 4.98 29.69 26.94
CA PRO A 438 5.40 30.65 27.96
C PRO A 438 6.15 29.99 29.13
N GLY A 439 7.41 30.35 29.31
CA GLY A 439 8.27 29.87 30.41
C GLY A 439 9.27 28.78 30.03
N TYR A 440 9.16 28.22 28.83
CA TYR A 440 10.07 27.21 28.28
C TYR A 440 11.12 27.84 27.34
N ALA A 441 12.07 27.03 26.87
CA ALA A 441 13.01 27.45 25.85
C ALA A 441 12.32 27.72 24.50
N ARG A 442 12.96 28.52 23.66
CA ARG A 442 12.47 28.93 22.34
C ARG A 442 12.95 27.99 21.22
N TYR A 443 12.86 26.71 21.52
CA TYR A 443 13.08 25.55 20.66
C TYR A 443 12.45 24.34 21.39
N SER A 444 12.17 23.26 20.66
CA SER A 444 11.68 21.98 21.20
C SER A 444 12.73 20.90 20.97
N GLU A 445 12.98 20.03 21.96
CA GLU A 445 13.91 18.90 21.84
C GLU A 445 13.45 17.74 22.73
N VAL A 446 13.44 16.50 22.24
CA VAL A 446 13.43 15.29 23.10
C VAL A 446 14.74 14.54 22.93
N GLY A 447 15.21 13.82 23.96
CA GLY A 447 16.46 13.07 23.86
C GLY A 447 16.48 11.73 24.58
N LYS A 448 16.97 10.70 23.87
CA LYS A 448 17.19 9.34 24.37
C LYS A 448 18.65 9.14 24.73
N THR A 449 18.90 8.61 25.94
CA THR A 449 20.25 8.21 26.36
C THR A 449 20.49 6.76 25.92
N LEU A 450 21.60 6.51 25.23
CA LEU A 450 21.89 5.22 24.58
C LEU A 450 22.67 4.29 25.51
N ILE A 451 22.05 3.13 25.78
CA ILE A 451 22.70 1.98 26.44
C ILE A 451 23.39 1.12 25.37
N TYR A 452 22.70 0.89 24.25
CA TYR A 452 23.15 0.21 23.04
C TYR A 452 22.21 0.65 21.88
N PRO A 453 22.67 0.73 20.62
CA PRO A 453 24.06 0.72 20.15
C PRO A 453 24.77 2.05 20.45
N ARG A 454 26.08 1.99 20.73
CA ARG A 454 26.92 3.17 21.05
C ARG A 454 28.13 3.36 20.12
N ASP A 455 28.69 2.26 19.60
CA ASP A 455 29.70 2.33 18.54
C ASP A 455 29.00 2.37 17.19
N TRP A 456 28.77 3.59 16.69
CA TRP A 456 28.16 3.85 15.38
C TRP A 456 29.23 3.84 14.27
N THR A 457 30.35 3.13 14.49
CA THR A 457 31.35 2.79 13.45
C THR A 457 31.51 1.29 13.24
N GLU A 458 30.81 0.46 14.04
CA GLU A 458 30.81 -0.99 13.88
C GLU A 458 30.22 -1.40 12.51
N GLN A 459 30.65 -2.54 11.96
CA GLN A 459 30.20 -3.11 10.67
C GLN A 459 30.29 -2.20 9.43
N GLY A 460 30.94 -1.03 9.52
CA GLY A 460 30.96 -0.04 8.44
C GLY A 460 29.73 0.87 8.40
N VAL A 461 29.04 1.03 9.55
CA VAL A 461 27.99 2.05 9.74
C VAL A 461 28.51 3.44 9.39
N GLY A 462 27.69 4.18 8.64
CA GLY A 462 27.99 5.53 8.20
C GLY A 462 26.79 6.46 8.09
N GLU A 463 25.57 5.94 8.27
CA GLU A 463 24.32 6.69 8.10
C GLU A 463 23.34 6.43 9.25
N LEU A 464 22.64 7.49 9.66
CA LEU A 464 21.50 7.46 10.55
C LEU A 464 20.23 7.72 9.74
N SER A 465 19.26 6.82 9.84
CA SER A 465 17.91 6.98 9.30
C SER A 465 16.92 7.22 10.43
N LEU A 466 15.90 8.03 10.16
CA LEU A 466 14.66 8.09 10.92
C LEU A 466 13.49 8.41 9.97
N TRP A 467 12.32 7.83 10.22
CA TRP A 467 11.09 8.17 9.51
C TRP A 467 10.31 9.23 10.29
N PHE A 468 9.68 10.16 9.57
CA PHE A 468 8.89 11.24 10.15
C PHE A 468 7.62 11.54 9.35
N ARG A 469 6.61 12.07 10.05
CA ARG A 469 5.34 12.54 9.47
C ARG A 469 4.76 13.67 10.34
N GLY A 470 4.15 14.66 9.73
CA GLY A 470 3.46 15.78 10.38
C GLY A 470 2.01 15.94 9.90
N TYR A 471 1.51 17.16 9.99
CA TYR A 471 0.23 17.62 9.44
C TYR A 471 0.48 18.79 8.48
N PRO A 472 -0.38 19.06 7.49
CA PRO A 472 -0.24 20.25 6.66
C PRO A 472 -0.46 21.53 7.49
N THR A 473 -0.08 22.68 6.94
CA THR A 473 -0.33 23.99 7.61
C THR A 473 -1.81 24.38 7.65
N TYR A 474 -2.59 23.88 6.68
CA TYR A 474 -4.05 23.97 6.65
C TYR A 474 -4.61 22.70 6.02
N VAL A 475 -5.73 22.21 6.54
CA VAL A 475 -6.55 21.12 5.99
C VAL A 475 -7.74 21.69 5.21
N GLY A 476 -8.27 22.84 5.66
CA GLY A 476 -9.19 23.65 4.86
C GLY A 476 -8.48 24.66 3.96
N GLY A 477 -9.25 25.38 3.15
CA GLY A 477 -8.72 26.48 2.33
C GLY A 477 -9.80 27.32 1.65
N PHE A 478 -9.48 28.58 1.36
CA PHE A 478 -10.37 29.58 0.77
C PHE A 478 -9.87 30.09 -0.59
N THR A 479 -10.79 30.32 -1.53
CA THR A 479 -10.50 30.88 -2.86
C THR A 479 -11.59 31.88 -3.29
N GLU A 480 -11.18 33.06 -3.76
CA GLU A 480 -12.04 34.07 -4.43
C GLU A 480 -11.80 34.01 -5.95
N ASP A 481 -12.82 33.63 -6.73
CA ASP A 481 -12.73 33.40 -8.19
C ASP A 481 -13.91 34.01 -8.95
N PRO A 482 -13.60 34.89 -9.93
CA PRO A 482 -13.88 36.33 -9.89
C PRO A 482 -14.38 36.97 -8.56
N PRO A 483 -14.28 38.30 -8.40
CA PRO A 483 -14.55 39.01 -7.13
C PRO A 483 -16.05 39.17 -6.78
N VAL A 484 -16.79 38.07 -6.84
CA VAL A 484 -18.22 37.89 -6.49
C VAL A 484 -18.53 36.46 -6.00
N THR A 485 -17.62 35.50 -6.19
CA THR A 485 -17.81 34.08 -5.90
C THR A 485 -16.63 33.52 -5.11
N TYR A 486 -16.94 32.68 -4.13
CA TYR A 486 -15.98 32.17 -3.16
C TYR A 486 -16.18 30.68 -2.96
N THR A 487 -15.09 29.91 -2.91
CA THR A 487 -15.10 28.50 -2.52
C THR A 487 -14.38 28.35 -1.20
N ILE A 488 -14.92 27.52 -0.30
CA ILE A 488 -14.21 27.02 0.88
C ILE A 488 -14.20 25.49 0.79
N ASN A 489 -13.06 24.89 1.10
CA ASN A 489 -12.93 23.48 1.44
C ASN A 489 -12.61 23.36 2.94
N ALA A 490 -13.15 22.37 3.63
CA ALA A 490 -12.90 22.16 5.06
C ALA A 490 -13.23 20.73 5.51
N SER A 491 -12.46 20.19 6.45
CA SER A 491 -12.85 19.04 7.27
C SER A 491 -13.32 19.52 8.67
N GLY A 492 -13.46 18.61 9.64
CA GLY A 492 -13.67 18.95 11.07
C GLY A 492 -14.91 18.32 11.70
N ALA A 493 -14.86 18.07 13.02
CA ALA A 493 -15.90 17.34 13.75
C ALA A 493 -17.25 18.07 13.87
N ASP A 494 -17.32 19.29 14.43
CA ASP A 494 -18.46 20.22 14.26
C ASP A 494 -18.16 21.65 14.80
N ILE A 495 -18.98 22.63 14.41
CA ILE A 495 -19.16 23.93 15.07
C ILE A 495 -20.22 23.79 16.18
N TRP A 496 -19.87 23.07 17.26
CA TRP A 496 -20.81 22.70 18.33
C TRP A 496 -20.16 22.66 19.72
N ASP A 497 -20.95 22.32 20.74
CA ASP A 497 -20.57 22.21 22.15
C ASP A 497 -19.58 23.30 22.61
N ALA A 498 -18.51 22.94 23.32
CA ALA A 498 -17.56 23.89 23.92
C ALA A 498 -16.31 24.15 23.06
N SER A 499 -16.20 23.53 21.87
CA SER A 499 -15.04 23.64 20.99
C SER A 499 -15.45 23.39 19.53
N ASP A 500 -15.18 24.36 18.65
CA ASP A 500 -15.47 24.29 17.21
C ASP A 500 -14.34 23.60 16.42
N GLN A 501 -14.68 22.85 15.37
CA GLN A 501 -13.75 22.35 14.33
C GLN A 501 -14.27 22.67 12.92
N PHE A 502 -13.63 23.64 12.25
CA PHE A 502 -14.07 24.16 10.95
C PHE A 502 -13.01 25.08 10.30
N HIS A 503 -13.15 25.37 9.00
CA HIS A 503 -12.37 26.41 8.31
C HIS A 503 -13.12 27.74 8.26
N PHE A 504 -12.42 28.85 8.48
CA PHE A 504 -12.98 30.19 8.61
C PHE A 504 -12.24 31.21 7.74
N ALA A 505 -12.92 31.80 6.76
CA ALA A 505 -12.43 32.92 5.97
C ALA A 505 -13.11 34.22 6.42
N TYR A 506 -12.32 35.21 6.88
CA TYR A 506 -12.81 36.32 7.70
C TYR A 506 -12.15 37.68 7.43
N LYS A 507 -12.73 38.70 8.09
CA LYS A 507 -12.25 40.08 8.21
C LYS A 507 -12.47 40.58 9.64
N GLN A 508 -11.70 41.55 10.13
CA GLN A 508 -11.96 42.14 11.45
C GLN A 508 -13.03 43.25 11.38
N ILE A 509 -13.72 43.44 12.51
CA ILE A 509 -14.75 44.47 12.73
C ILE A 509 -14.72 45.02 14.15
N SER A 510 -15.40 46.15 14.37
CA SER A 510 -15.70 46.65 15.70
C SER A 510 -17.15 47.15 15.82
N GLY A 511 -17.79 46.85 16.95
CA GLY A 511 -19.14 47.34 17.26
C GLY A 511 -20.28 46.57 16.57
N ALA A 512 -21.07 47.28 15.77
CA ALA A 512 -22.22 46.72 15.05
C ALA A 512 -21.81 46.28 13.64
N ALA A 513 -22.37 45.18 13.16
CA ALA A 513 -22.03 44.58 11.88
C ALA A 513 -23.19 43.80 11.27
N SER A 514 -23.13 43.57 9.97
CA SER A 514 -23.96 42.61 9.25
C SER A 514 -23.16 41.99 8.12
N ILE A 515 -23.40 40.70 7.89
CA ILE A 515 -22.90 39.94 6.74
C ILE A 515 -24.10 39.25 6.09
N VAL A 516 -24.12 39.27 4.76
CA VAL A 516 -25.07 38.57 3.88
C VAL A 516 -24.24 37.71 2.94
N ALA A 517 -24.66 36.47 2.71
CA ALA A 517 -24.12 35.62 1.65
C ALA A 517 -25.21 34.72 1.08
N ARG A 518 -25.03 34.27 -0.16
CA ARG A 518 -25.79 33.20 -0.76
C ARG A 518 -24.96 31.92 -0.75
N VAL A 519 -25.27 30.98 0.14
CA VAL A 519 -24.74 29.63 0.06
C VAL A 519 -25.31 29.03 -1.22
N SER A 520 -24.44 28.69 -2.16
CA SER A 520 -24.78 28.30 -3.52
C SER A 520 -24.75 26.77 -3.67
N SER A 521 -23.79 26.13 -3.00
CA SER A 521 -23.73 24.68 -2.76
C SER A 521 -23.04 24.41 -1.42
N VAL A 522 -23.30 23.23 -0.86
CA VAL A 522 -22.53 22.59 0.22
C VAL A 522 -22.55 21.09 -0.03
N SER A 523 -21.41 20.42 0.05
CA SER A 523 -21.29 18.98 -0.19
C SER A 523 -21.89 18.16 0.96
N HIS A 524 -22.51 17.02 0.64
CA HIS A 524 -23.16 16.14 1.60
C HIS A 524 -22.15 15.17 2.23
N THR A 525 -21.20 15.69 3.01
CA THR A 525 -20.31 14.88 3.86
C THR A 525 -21.04 14.31 5.08
N ASP A 526 -22.04 15.04 5.58
CA ASP A 526 -22.99 14.62 6.63
C ASP A 526 -24.27 15.48 6.54
N ASP A 527 -25.40 15.01 7.08
CA ASP A 527 -26.67 15.74 7.18
C ASP A 527 -26.56 17.11 7.88
N TRP A 528 -25.56 17.23 8.76
CA TRP A 528 -25.22 18.38 9.59
C TRP A 528 -23.92 19.07 9.21
N ALA A 529 -23.30 18.79 8.06
CA ALA A 529 -22.25 19.66 7.50
C ALA A 529 -22.78 21.11 7.38
N LYS A 530 -21.99 22.13 7.72
CA LYS A 530 -22.50 23.52 7.89
C LYS A 530 -21.73 24.52 7.05
N ALA A 531 -22.37 25.05 6.00
CA ALA A 531 -21.87 26.19 5.23
C ALA A 531 -22.64 27.45 5.62
N GLY A 532 -21.97 28.52 6.03
CA GLY A 532 -22.68 29.70 6.54
C GLY A 532 -21.87 30.98 6.70
N VAL A 533 -22.55 31.99 7.24
CA VAL A 533 -21.94 33.25 7.69
C VAL A 533 -21.80 33.25 9.20
N MET A 534 -20.67 33.71 9.72
CA MET A 534 -20.35 33.70 11.15
C MET A 534 -19.82 35.06 11.63
N ILE A 535 -20.10 35.37 12.91
CA ILE A 535 -19.45 36.42 13.70
C ILE A 535 -18.90 35.76 14.97
N ARG A 536 -17.62 35.98 15.33
CA ARG A 536 -16.98 35.36 16.50
C ARG A 536 -15.98 36.28 17.21
N ASP A 537 -15.72 35.95 18.48
CA ASP A 537 -14.99 36.75 19.48
C ASP A 537 -13.47 36.57 19.36
N SER A 538 -13.00 35.33 19.18
CA SER A 538 -11.59 35.03 18.93
C SER A 538 -11.42 34.01 17.80
N LEU A 539 -10.19 33.54 17.55
CA LEU A 539 -9.89 32.47 16.59
C LEU A 539 -9.68 31.12 17.28
N ASP A 540 -9.82 31.07 18.61
CA ASP A 540 -9.69 29.87 19.44
C ASP A 540 -10.94 28.98 19.34
N ALA A 541 -10.78 27.65 19.43
CA ALA A 541 -11.88 26.72 19.21
C ALA A 541 -13.09 26.95 20.15
N ASP A 542 -12.87 27.42 21.38
CA ASP A 542 -13.92 27.61 22.38
C ASP A 542 -14.67 28.96 22.27
N SER A 543 -14.26 29.85 21.35
CA SER A 543 -14.75 31.23 21.18
C SER A 543 -16.26 31.39 21.27
N ALA A 544 -16.73 32.48 21.90
CA ALA A 544 -18.10 32.94 21.72
C ALA A 544 -18.37 33.24 20.22
N HIS A 545 -19.51 32.79 19.70
CA HIS A 545 -19.83 32.90 18.27
C HIS A 545 -21.32 33.04 18.01
N ALA A 546 -21.67 33.47 16.80
CA ALA A 546 -22.99 33.31 16.20
C ALA A 546 -22.83 32.97 14.71
N ILE A 547 -23.52 31.94 14.24
CA ILE A 547 -23.44 31.42 12.86
C ILE A 547 -24.86 31.22 12.30
N MET A 548 -25.08 31.66 11.07
CA MET A 548 -26.27 31.35 10.27
C MET A 548 -25.85 30.53 9.05
N ALA A 549 -26.23 29.26 9.03
CA ALA A 549 -25.78 28.27 8.07
C ALA A 549 -26.94 27.57 7.33
N VAL A 550 -26.57 26.91 6.24
CA VAL A 550 -27.34 25.93 5.48
C VAL A 550 -26.64 24.59 5.64
N THR A 551 -27.39 23.49 5.79
CA THR A 551 -26.84 22.13 5.80
C THR A 551 -27.43 21.28 4.65
N PRO A 552 -26.80 20.15 4.27
CA PRO A 552 -27.27 19.31 3.16
C PRO A 552 -28.69 18.75 3.35
N ALA A 553 -29.04 18.31 4.56
CA ALA A 553 -30.34 17.69 4.85
C ALA A 553 -31.07 18.27 6.08
N SER A 554 -30.34 18.73 7.10
CA SER A 554 -30.93 19.21 8.37
C SER A 554 -31.60 20.59 8.35
N GLY A 555 -31.48 21.36 7.26
CA GLY A 555 -32.18 22.63 7.03
C GLY A 555 -31.29 23.88 7.20
N VAL A 556 -31.92 25.04 7.41
CA VAL A 556 -31.20 26.27 7.79
C VAL A 556 -31.15 26.44 9.30
N TRP A 557 -29.98 26.87 9.81
CA TRP A 557 -29.60 26.70 11.20
C TRP A 557 -28.91 27.94 11.77
N PHE A 558 -29.41 28.45 12.90
CA PHE A 558 -28.83 29.55 13.65
C PHE A 558 -28.20 29.04 14.96
N GLY A 559 -26.89 28.78 14.94
CA GLY A 559 -26.09 28.42 16.12
C GLY A 559 -25.51 29.65 16.83
N ARG A 560 -25.35 29.57 18.15
CA ARG A 560 -24.60 30.56 18.95
C ARG A 560 -24.00 29.98 20.23
N ARG A 561 -22.80 30.45 20.58
CA ARG A 561 -22.13 30.24 21.87
C ARG A 561 -22.04 31.57 22.61
N ALA A 562 -22.66 31.68 23.78
CA ALA A 562 -22.92 32.97 24.46
C ALA A 562 -21.69 33.63 25.13
N ALA A 563 -20.71 32.81 25.50
CA ALA A 563 -19.41 33.15 26.08
C ALA A 563 -18.45 31.97 25.82
N ALA A 564 -17.13 32.20 25.84
CA ALA A 564 -16.13 31.18 25.56
C ALA A 564 -16.26 29.94 26.49
N GLY A 565 -15.97 28.75 25.97
CA GLY A 565 -16.01 27.48 26.72
C GLY A 565 -17.40 27.06 27.22
N GLN A 566 -18.48 27.58 26.62
CA GLN A 566 -19.86 27.13 26.89
C GLN A 566 -20.38 26.25 25.76
N SER A 567 -21.32 25.35 26.04
CA SER A 567 -21.99 24.58 24.98
C SER A 567 -22.86 25.50 24.10
N SER A 568 -22.77 25.31 22.78
CA SER A 568 -23.58 26.01 21.78
C SER A 568 -25.07 25.71 21.89
N ILE A 569 -25.92 26.69 21.55
CA ILE A 569 -27.37 26.51 21.40
C ILE A 569 -27.81 26.88 19.99
N SER A 570 -28.92 26.31 19.52
CA SER A 570 -29.35 26.44 18.13
C SER A 570 -30.84 26.73 17.96
N THR A 571 -31.21 27.12 16.75
CA THR A 571 -32.61 27.20 16.28
C THR A 571 -32.61 26.91 14.79
N LYS A 572 -33.41 25.94 14.33
CA LYS A 572 -33.44 25.52 12.92
C LYS A 572 -34.81 25.62 12.29
N GLN A 573 -34.83 25.80 10.98
CA GLN A 573 -35.98 25.59 10.11
C GLN A 573 -35.62 24.42 9.17
N PRO A 574 -36.31 23.27 9.29
CA PRO A 574 -36.07 22.12 8.41
C PRO A 574 -36.51 22.40 6.97
N ASP A 575 -36.20 21.45 6.08
CA ASP A 575 -36.68 21.38 4.70
C ASP A 575 -36.21 22.54 3.79
N ILE A 576 -35.06 23.16 4.12
CA ILE A 576 -34.42 24.23 3.35
C ILE A 576 -32.93 23.92 3.15
N THR A 577 -32.55 23.62 1.91
CA THR A 577 -31.18 23.28 1.49
C THR A 577 -30.57 24.39 0.61
N ALA A 578 -29.34 24.21 0.13
CA ALA A 578 -28.71 25.13 -0.83
C ALA A 578 -29.33 24.97 -2.24
N PRO A 579 -29.38 26.03 -3.08
CA PRO A 579 -28.86 27.38 -2.85
C PRO A 579 -29.82 28.26 -2.03
N GLN A 580 -29.33 28.88 -0.95
CA GLN A 580 -30.14 29.72 -0.05
C GLN A 580 -29.36 30.91 0.50
N TRP A 581 -30.04 32.06 0.70
CA TRP A 581 -29.40 33.23 1.32
C TRP A 581 -29.45 33.16 2.84
N VAL A 582 -28.35 33.57 3.47
CA VAL A 582 -28.16 33.65 4.92
C VAL A 582 -27.67 35.04 5.31
N LYS A 583 -28.06 35.50 6.50
CA LYS A 583 -27.65 36.79 7.06
C LYS A 583 -27.51 36.75 8.57
N LEU A 584 -26.49 37.44 9.08
CA LEU A 584 -26.37 37.85 10.47
C LEU A 584 -26.39 39.39 10.60
N GLU A 585 -26.94 39.88 11.72
CA GLU A 585 -26.90 41.28 12.14
C GLU A 585 -26.55 41.38 13.64
N ARG A 586 -25.38 41.94 13.97
CA ARG A 586 -24.93 42.24 15.35
C ARG A 586 -25.12 43.73 15.66
N SER A 587 -25.76 44.03 16.78
CA SER A 587 -25.88 45.40 17.31
C SER A 587 -24.71 45.79 18.22
N VAL A 588 -24.55 47.10 18.48
CA VAL A 588 -23.55 47.65 19.41
C VAL A 588 -23.67 47.07 20.84
N GLY A 589 -24.85 46.57 21.22
CA GLY A 589 -25.10 45.96 22.53
C GLY A 589 -25.02 44.43 22.55
N GLY A 590 -24.31 43.80 21.61
CA GLY A 590 -24.13 42.34 21.55
C GLY A 590 -25.36 41.54 21.12
N LEU A 591 -26.53 42.17 20.93
CA LEU A 591 -27.73 41.52 20.41
C LEU A 591 -27.50 41.14 18.93
N VAL A 592 -27.56 39.84 18.62
CA VAL A 592 -27.43 39.25 17.28
C VAL A 592 -28.81 38.83 16.75
N ARG A 593 -28.97 38.84 15.43
CA ARG A 593 -30.14 38.33 14.70
C ARG A 593 -29.68 37.47 13.52
N ALA A 594 -30.41 36.39 13.26
CA ALA A 594 -30.23 35.55 12.08
C ALA A 594 -31.46 35.63 11.15
N SER A 595 -31.25 35.44 9.85
CA SER A 595 -32.32 35.41 8.85
C SER A 595 -31.90 34.61 7.62
N TYR A 596 -32.89 34.07 6.90
CA TYR A 596 -32.75 33.47 5.57
C TYR A 596 -33.69 34.13 4.55
N SER A 597 -33.45 33.92 3.25
CA SER A 597 -34.27 34.50 2.18
C SER A 597 -34.09 33.76 0.85
N ASP A 598 -35.18 33.40 0.19
CA ASP A 598 -35.13 32.68 -1.10
C ASP A 598 -34.69 33.58 -2.28
N ASP A 599 -34.82 34.91 -2.12
CA ASP A 599 -34.59 35.92 -3.16
C ASP A 599 -33.55 37.00 -2.78
N GLY A 600 -32.93 36.91 -1.58
CA GLY A 600 -32.01 37.90 -1.02
C GLY A 600 -32.64 39.24 -0.61
N ASN A 601 -33.93 39.43 -0.84
CA ASN A 601 -34.66 40.69 -0.66
C ASN A 601 -35.74 40.59 0.43
N THR A 602 -36.40 39.44 0.51
CA THR A 602 -37.54 39.11 1.37
C THR A 602 -37.04 38.21 2.50
N TRP A 603 -36.70 38.82 3.63
CA TRP A 603 -36.00 38.13 4.73
C TRP A 603 -36.95 37.58 5.80
N THR A 604 -36.81 36.28 6.08
CA THR A 604 -37.47 35.59 7.20
C THR A 604 -36.49 35.47 8.37
N ALA A 605 -36.89 35.94 9.55
CA ALA A 605 -36.07 35.85 10.76
C ALA A 605 -36.11 34.43 11.36
N LEU A 606 -34.94 33.88 11.73
CA LEU A 606 -34.83 32.57 12.38
C LEU A 606 -34.58 32.74 13.88
N GLY A 607 -35.57 32.36 14.69
CA GLY A 607 -35.52 32.51 16.15
C GLY A 607 -35.73 33.95 16.65
N THR A 608 -35.52 34.16 17.94
CA THR A 608 -35.54 35.48 18.58
C THR A 608 -34.14 36.11 18.62
N PRO A 609 -34.02 37.45 18.55
CA PRO A 609 -32.76 38.14 18.80
C PRO A 609 -32.20 37.84 20.20
N GLU A 610 -30.93 37.45 20.29
CA GLU A 610 -30.27 37.05 21.53
C GLU A 610 -28.93 37.76 21.71
N ALA A 611 -28.49 37.92 22.97
CA ALA A 611 -27.24 38.60 23.29
C ALA A 611 -26.07 37.62 23.35
N VAL A 612 -25.06 37.85 22.52
CA VAL A 612 -23.78 37.12 22.56
C VAL A 612 -22.69 38.11 22.98
N THR A 613 -21.90 37.73 23.99
CA THR A 613 -20.78 38.56 24.45
C THR A 613 -19.64 38.39 23.46
N MET A 614 -19.14 39.51 22.91
CA MET A 614 -17.90 39.54 22.13
C MET A 614 -17.22 40.89 22.37
N ASP A 615 -15.96 40.87 22.76
CA ASP A 615 -15.06 42.03 22.92
C ASP A 615 -14.19 42.20 21.66
N ALA A 616 -13.25 43.16 21.63
CA ALA A 616 -12.47 43.44 20.42
C ALA A 616 -11.06 42.80 20.47
N PRO A 617 -10.53 42.26 19.36
CA PRO A 617 -11.06 42.28 17.98
C PRO A 617 -12.20 41.29 17.73
N ILE A 618 -13.21 41.67 16.95
CA ILE A 618 -14.30 40.76 16.54
C ILE A 618 -14.06 40.37 15.08
N TYR A 619 -14.33 39.11 14.74
CA TYR A 619 -14.17 38.55 13.40
C TYR A 619 -15.52 38.28 12.74
N ILE A 620 -15.63 38.53 11.44
CA ILE A 620 -16.83 38.29 10.63
C ILE A 620 -16.45 37.66 9.29
N GLY A 621 -17.18 36.63 8.86
CA GLY A 621 -16.73 35.83 7.72
C GLY A 621 -17.65 34.70 7.28
N LEU A 622 -17.11 33.87 6.39
CA LEU A 622 -17.67 32.64 5.86
C LEU A 622 -17.08 31.44 6.61
N ALA A 623 -17.90 30.47 6.95
CA ALA A 623 -17.51 29.29 7.73
C ALA A 623 -17.97 28.00 7.05
N LEU A 624 -17.12 26.97 7.07
CA LEU A 624 -17.45 25.62 6.62
C LEU A 624 -16.90 24.55 7.58
N THR A 625 -17.76 23.62 7.99
CA THR A 625 -17.35 22.33 8.57
C THR A 625 -18.01 21.20 7.80
N SER A 626 -17.29 20.09 7.64
CA SER A 626 -17.80 18.85 7.04
C SER A 626 -18.69 18.04 7.97
N HIS A 627 -18.60 18.29 9.28
CA HIS A 627 -19.17 17.42 10.34
C HIS A 627 -18.63 15.97 10.28
N ASN A 628 -17.38 15.83 9.81
CA ASN A 628 -16.62 14.59 9.75
C ASN A 628 -15.11 14.97 9.66
N PRO A 629 -14.28 14.70 10.67
CA PRO A 629 -12.87 15.09 10.65
C PRO A 629 -12.09 14.47 9.49
N ASP A 630 -12.51 13.28 9.02
CA ASP A 630 -11.80 12.47 8.03
C ASP A 630 -12.32 12.69 6.59
N ALA A 631 -13.28 13.62 6.39
CA ALA A 631 -13.85 13.93 5.09
C ALA A 631 -13.90 15.44 4.81
N THR A 632 -13.37 15.85 3.65
CA THR A 632 -13.39 17.25 3.20
C THR A 632 -14.71 17.60 2.52
N CYS A 633 -15.38 18.64 3.02
CA CYS A 633 -16.57 19.25 2.43
C CYS A 633 -16.16 20.47 1.58
N GLU A 634 -16.85 20.68 0.45
CA GLU A 634 -16.77 21.92 -0.33
C GLU A 634 -18.05 22.74 -0.10
N ALA A 635 -17.93 24.05 0.02
CA ALA A 635 -19.08 24.96 -0.10
C ALA A 635 -18.74 26.19 -0.95
N LYS A 636 -19.71 26.58 -1.79
CA LYS A 636 -19.58 27.74 -2.68
C LYS A 636 -20.53 28.84 -2.26
N PHE A 637 -20.02 30.06 -2.16
CA PHE A 637 -20.74 31.25 -1.74
C PHE A 637 -20.75 32.29 -2.86
N SER A 638 -21.87 32.98 -3.04
CA SER A 638 -22.02 34.11 -3.97
C SER A 638 -22.67 35.30 -3.28
N ASP A 639 -22.61 36.47 -3.93
CA ASP A 639 -23.26 37.72 -3.47
C ASP A 639 -22.87 38.16 -2.03
N VAL A 640 -21.68 37.78 -1.58
CA VAL A 640 -21.18 38.07 -0.22
C VAL A 640 -21.01 39.58 -0.04
N SER A 641 -21.62 40.12 1.01
CA SER A 641 -21.58 41.56 1.29
C SER A 641 -21.70 41.87 2.78
N PHE A 642 -21.28 43.09 3.15
CA PHE A 642 -21.19 43.55 4.55
C PHE A 642 -22.05 44.82 4.79
N PRO A 643 -23.39 44.73 4.79
CA PRO A 643 -24.26 45.91 4.84
C PRO A 643 -23.99 46.82 6.05
N ASN A 644 -23.79 48.11 5.79
CA ASN A 644 -23.53 49.15 6.81
C ASN A 644 -22.32 48.86 7.75
N THR A 645 -21.40 47.99 7.33
CA THR A 645 -20.29 47.49 8.15
C THR A 645 -18.96 47.93 7.55
N GLY A 646 -18.03 48.41 8.39
CA GLY A 646 -16.66 48.66 7.98
C GLY A 646 -15.82 47.41 8.25
N VAL A 647 -15.29 46.79 7.20
CA VAL A 647 -14.41 45.62 7.23
C VAL A 647 -13.07 45.93 6.55
N ASP A 648 -12.05 45.13 6.83
CA ASP A 648 -10.75 45.25 6.15
C ASP A 648 -10.79 44.86 4.67
N ALA A 649 -9.81 45.37 3.90
CA ALA A 649 -9.80 45.23 2.45
C ALA A 649 -9.59 43.78 1.99
N GLU A 650 -8.57 43.11 2.51
CA GLU A 650 -8.17 41.74 2.15
C GLU A 650 -8.92 40.71 3.02
N TRP A 651 -9.10 39.49 2.53
CA TRP A 651 -9.57 38.35 3.33
C TRP A 651 -8.38 37.68 4.02
N VAL A 652 -8.63 37.03 5.16
CA VAL A 652 -7.68 36.14 5.84
C VAL A 652 -8.43 34.88 6.23
N ASP A 653 -7.82 33.72 6.06
CA ASP A 653 -8.41 32.43 6.36
C ASP A 653 -7.50 31.54 7.22
N GLN A 654 -8.11 30.59 7.94
CA GLN A 654 -7.42 29.53 8.68
C GLN A 654 -8.42 28.44 9.11
N ASP A 655 -7.87 27.30 9.53
CA ASP A 655 -8.63 26.34 10.34
C ASP A 655 -8.76 26.81 11.79
N VAL A 656 -9.83 26.34 12.44
CA VAL A 656 -10.13 26.57 13.86
C VAL A 656 -10.34 25.21 14.52
N GLY A 657 -9.57 24.91 15.57
CA GLY A 657 -9.70 23.70 16.40
C GLY A 657 -9.28 22.38 15.76
N MET A 658 -8.81 22.40 14.51
CA MET A 658 -8.26 21.24 13.80
C MET A 658 -6.74 21.10 14.05
N LEU A 659 -6.20 19.90 13.87
CA LEU A 659 -4.75 19.67 13.94
C LEU A 659 -4.08 20.14 12.65
N ALA A 660 -3.09 21.02 12.79
CA ALA A 660 -2.27 21.57 11.72
C ALA A 660 -0.92 22.01 12.29
N ASN A 661 0.12 22.08 11.44
CA ASN A 661 1.48 22.40 11.85
C ASN A 661 1.98 23.72 11.26
N ALA A 662 2.60 24.57 12.09
CA ALA A 662 3.31 25.75 11.61
C ALA A 662 4.75 25.39 11.19
N PRO A 663 5.22 25.76 9.97
CA PRO A 663 6.57 25.43 9.52
C PRO A 663 7.68 25.86 10.49
N GLU A 664 8.61 24.95 10.77
CA GLU A 664 9.69 25.11 11.74
C GLU A 664 10.87 24.18 11.36
N PRO A 665 12.14 24.62 11.35
CA PRO A 665 13.25 23.77 10.95
C PRO A 665 13.47 22.58 11.90
N MET A 666 13.31 21.37 11.40
CA MET A 666 13.58 20.12 12.10
C MET A 666 15.09 19.84 12.17
N TYR A 667 15.54 19.24 13.27
CA TYR A 667 16.94 18.82 13.45
C TYR A 667 17.07 17.50 14.22
N VAL A 668 18.18 16.79 13.96
CA VAL A 668 18.71 15.74 14.84
C VAL A 668 19.99 16.25 15.49
N ALA A 669 20.20 15.89 16.75
CA ALA A 669 21.44 16.15 17.47
C ALA A 669 21.95 14.90 18.18
N ILE A 670 23.26 14.64 18.11
CA ILE A 670 23.89 13.52 18.82
C ILE A 670 25.09 14.00 19.65
N ALA A 671 25.44 13.24 20.68
CA ALA A 671 26.58 13.51 21.55
C ALA A 671 27.33 12.22 21.94
N ASP A 672 28.59 12.38 22.33
CA ASP A 672 29.34 11.39 23.11
C ASP A 672 29.42 11.81 24.58
N GLY A 673 29.84 10.88 25.45
CA GLY A 673 29.84 11.03 26.91
C GLY A 673 30.73 12.15 27.51
N ALA A 674 31.39 12.97 26.69
CA ALA A 674 32.08 14.20 27.12
C ALA A 674 31.84 15.41 26.19
N GLY A 675 31.05 15.26 25.13
CA GLY A 675 30.95 16.19 24.01
C GLY A 675 30.01 17.39 24.21
N VAL A 676 30.11 18.35 23.29
CA VAL A 676 29.01 19.26 22.97
C VAL A 676 28.18 18.57 21.88
N PRO A 677 26.84 18.51 21.97
CA PRO A 677 26.06 17.85 20.93
C PRO A 677 26.27 18.52 19.56
N ALA A 678 26.62 17.72 18.56
CA ALA A 678 26.56 18.15 17.16
C ALA A 678 25.09 18.21 16.71
N VAL A 679 24.77 19.10 15.78
CA VAL A 679 23.40 19.31 15.29
C VAL A 679 23.40 19.29 13.77
N VAL A 680 22.47 18.54 13.16
CA VAL A 680 22.22 18.52 11.73
C VAL A 680 20.76 18.90 11.52
N TYR A 681 20.52 19.89 10.66
CA TYR A 681 19.19 20.35 10.28
C TYR A 681 18.72 19.62 9.02
N HIS A 682 17.41 19.45 8.89
CA HIS A 682 16.79 18.93 7.67
C HIS A 682 16.87 19.99 6.55
N ASP A 683 17.23 19.59 5.33
CA ASP A 683 17.48 20.54 4.23
C ASP A 683 16.19 21.20 3.70
N ASP A 684 15.05 20.50 3.72
CA ASP A 684 13.74 21.15 3.49
C ASP A 684 13.25 21.82 4.79
N PRO A 685 13.07 23.17 4.82
CA PRO A 685 12.50 23.88 5.96
C PRO A 685 11.02 23.56 6.22
N ASN A 686 10.33 22.88 5.31
CA ASN A 686 8.92 22.50 5.43
C ASN A 686 8.71 21.08 5.98
N ALA A 687 9.75 20.34 6.36
CA ALA A 687 9.62 18.97 6.87
C ALA A 687 8.65 18.83 8.07
N ALA A 688 8.47 19.90 8.86
CA ALA A 688 7.49 19.96 9.93
C ALA A 688 6.02 19.93 9.47
N VAL A 689 5.74 20.06 8.16
CA VAL A 689 4.39 20.11 7.57
C VAL A 689 4.14 19.06 6.49
N THR A 690 5.04 18.09 6.32
CA THR A 690 4.88 16.95 5.41
C THR A 690 3.91 15.92 6.00
N ASP A 691 2.78 15.67 5.36
CA ASP A 691 1.68 14.85 5.88
C ASP A 691 1.71 13.37 5.44
N ILE A 692 2.76 12.98 4.71
CA ILE A 692 3.12 11.60 4.34
C ILE A 692 4.37 11.14 5.11
N TRP A 693 4.50 9.83 5.33
CA TRP A 693 5.72 9.27 5.90
C TRP A 693 6.92 9.51 4.98
N THR A 694 7.96 10.11 5.53
CA THR A 694 9.18 10.50 4.82
C THR A 694 10.41 9.99 5.56
N GLN A 695 11.34 9.37 4.85
CA GLN A 695 12.62 8.95 5.41
C GLN A 695 13.60 10.11 5.40
N TRP A 696 14.27 10.36 6.52
CA TRP A 696 15.45 11.23 6.56
C TRP A 696 16.71 10.39 6.80
N VAL A 697 17.59 10.37 5.80
CA VAL A 697 18.94 9.78 5.92
C VAL A 697 19.96 10.88 6.18
N ILE A 698 20.81 10.67 7.20
CA ILE A 698 21.82 11.60 7.67
C ILE A 698 23.19 10.90 7.66
N PRO A 699 24.13 11.30 6.78
CA PRO A 699 25.50 10.83 6.83
C PRO A 699 26.15 11.22 8.17
N LEU A 700 26.56 10.21 8.96
CA LEU A 700 27.09 10.39 10.33
C LEU A 700 28.34 11.29 10.37
N ARG A 701 29.06 11.37 9.25
CA ARG A 701 30.16 12.29 9.01
C ARG A 701 29.80 13.74 9.36
N GLN A 702 28.56 14.18 9.14
CA GLN A 702 28.12 15.54 9.49
C GLN A 702 28.20 15.83 11.00
N PHE A 703 28.08 14.81 11.86
CA PHE A 703 28.30 14.93 13.31
C PHE A 703 29.78 14.77 13.69
N ALA A 704 30.52 13.90 12.99
CA ALA A 704 31.96 13.70 13.21
C ALA A 704 32.79 14.95 12.85
N ASP A 705 32.45 15.65 11.75
CA ASP A 705 33.10 16.90 11.34
C ASP A 705 32.77 18.08 12.31
N GLN A 706 31.71 17.96 13.12
CA GLN A 706 31.42 18.83 14.26
C GLN A 706 32.14 18.40 15.56
N GLY A 707 32.76 17.22 15.59
CA GLY A 707 33.65 16.75 16.65
C GLY A 707 33.11 15.64 17.56
N VAL A 708 31.97 15.03 17.24
CA VAL A 708 31.43 13.88 18.02
C VAL A 708 32.23 12.61 17.74
N ASN A 709 32.57 11.87 18.80
CA ASN A 709 33.15 10.54 18.68
C ASN A 709 32.08 9.48 18.38
N LEU A 710 31.89 9.15 17.08
CA LEU A 710 30.93 8.13 16.64
C LEU A 710 31.13 6.73 17.25
N ALA A 711 32.32 6.42 17.77
CA ALA A 711 32.58 5.15 18.45
C ALA A 711 32.11 5.09 19.92
N ASP A 712 31.51 6.17 20.46
CA ASP A 712 30.91 6.19 21.81
C ASP A 712 29.75 7.20 21.91
N VAL A 713 28.80 7.13 20.96
CA VAL A 713 27.59 7.97 20.97
C VAL A 713 26.75 7.59 22.21
N ASP A 714 26.46 8.57 23.06
CA ASP A 714 25.77 8.36 24.34
C ASP A 714 24.35 8.92 24.37
N ARG A 715 24.01 9.82 23.43
CA ARG A 715 22.70 10.45 23.33
C ARG A 715 22.34 10.78 21.88
N ILE A 716 21.10 10.49 21.52
CA ILE A 716 20.40 11.06 20.35
C ILE A 716 19.31 12.02 20.83
N ALA A 717 18.98 13.02 20.02
CA ALA A 717 17.88 13.94 20.24
C ALA A 717 17.25 14.39 18.92
N ILE A 718 15.94 14.61 18.94
CA ILE A 718 15.14 15.15 17.82
C ILE A 718 14.56 16.48 18.29
N GLY A 719 14.62 17.52 17.45
CA GLY A 719 14.20 18.87 17.82
C GLY A 719 13.73 19.75 16.67
N PHE A 720 13.16 20.89 17.05
CA PHE A 720 12.54 21.87 16.15
C PHE A 720 12.91 23.29 16.56
N GLY A 721 13.37 24.09 15.60
CA GLY A 721 13.76 25.49 15.76
C GLY A 721 15.27 25.72 15.87
N ASP A 722 15.66 27.00 15.92
CA ASP A 722 17.06 27.43 15.92
C ASP A 722 17.67 27.37 17.34
N ARG A 723 18.45 26.32 17.60
CA ARG A 723 19.14 26.08 18.88
C ARG A 723 20.26 27.10 19.16
N ALA A 724 20.80 27.75 18.12
CA ALA A 724 21.85 28.76 18.26
C ALA A 724 21.29 30.18 18.45
N ASN A 725 20.08 30.45 17.95
CA ASN A 725 19.44 31.75 17.92
C ASN A 725 17.94 31.63 18.27
N LEU A 726 17.71 31.54 19.58
CA LEU A 726 16.40 31.41 20.24
C LEU A 726 15.41 32.54 19.87
N GLN A 727 14.38 32.23 19.08
CA GLN A 727 13.33 33.16 18.64
C GLN A 727 11.92 32.58 18.77
N ALA A 728 10.89 33.41 18.63
CA ALA A 728 9.51 32.94 18.57
C ALA A 728 9.26 32.18 17.26
N GLY A 729 8.88 30.91 17.36
CA GLY A 729 8.72 29.99 16.24
C GLY A 729 7.30 29.48 16.05
N GLY A 730 7.17 28.26 15.52
CA GLY A 730 5.92 27.54 15.29
C GLY A 730 5.50 26.59 16.43
N SER A 731 4.46 25.82 16.16
CA SER A 731 3.93 24.75 17.01
C SER A 731 3.20 23.70 16.15
N GLY A 732 3.16 22.44 16.60
CA GLY A 732 2.51 21.35 15.88
C GLY A 732 2.67 19.98 16.55
N LYS A 733 2.11 18.93 15.92
CA LYS A 733 2.32 17.51 16.27
C LYS A 733 2.99 16.77 15.10
N MET A 734 3.96 15.95 15.44
CA MET A 734 4.71 15.07 14.53
C MET A 734 4.61 13.63 15.04
N TYR A 735 4.96 12.70 14.16
CA TYR A 735 5.13 11.29 14.40
C TYR A 735 6.53 10.91 13.93
N PHE A 736 7.24 10.10 14.72
CA PHE A 736 8.59 9.62 14.41
C PHE A 736 8.66 8.11 14.58
N ASP A 737 9.36 7.46 13.67
CA ASP A 737 9.41 6.01 13.57
C ASP A 737 10.81 5.55 13.10
N ASP A 738 11.10 4.26 13.27
CA ASP A 738 12.19 3.55 12.61
C ASP A 738 13.56 4.26 12.63
N ILE A 739 14.09 4.52 13.84
CA ILE A 739 15.44 5.06 13.99
C ILE A 739 16.46 3.94 13.86
N ARG A 740 17.15 3.92 12.71
CA ARG A 740 18.02 2.83 12.26
C ARG A 740 19.38 3.35 11.83
N LEU A 741 20.43 2.56 12.01
CA LEU A 741 21.81 2.86 11.60
C LEU A 741 22.23 1.89 10.49
N TYR A 742 22.45 2.44 9.30
CA TYR A 742 22.85 1.66 8.14
C TYR A 742 24.37 1.67 7.97
N ARG A 743 24.90 0.60 7.35
CA ARG A 743 26.19 0.68 6.64
C ARG A 743 26.16 1.91 5.76
N SER A 744 27.29 2.60 5.57
CA SER A 744 27.32 3.54 4.46
C SER A 744 27.05 2.76 3.18
N GLU A 745 25.95 3.06 2.49
CA GLU A 745 26.05 3.16 1.04
C GLU A 745 27.18 4.16 0.82
N GLY A 746 28.36 3.66 0.45
CA GLY A 746 29.55 4.51 0.37
C GLY A 746 29.27 5.60 -0.64
N GLU A 747 29.29 6.88 -0.20
CA GLU A 747 28.90 8.08 -0.98
C GLU A 747 29.13 7.81 -2.47
N PRO A 748 28.08 7.77 -3.32
CA PRO A 748 28.22 7.29 -4.69
C PRO A 748 29.25 8.15 -5.44
N GLU A 749 30.49 7.62 -5.51
CA GLU A 749 31.65 8.23 -6.16
C GLU A 749 31.22 8.67 -7.56
N PRO A 750 31.07 9.99 -7.80
CA PRO A 750 30.02 10.55 -8.64
C PRO A 750 30.01 9.89 -10.02
N GLU A 751 28.95 9.09 -10.26
CA GLU A 751 29.03 7.81 -10.99
C GLU A 751 30.10 7.84 -12.09
N LYS A 752 31.26 7.19 -11.82
CA LYS A 752 32.48 7.34 -12.63
C LYS A 752 32.20 7.05 -14.11
N ILE A 753 32.06 8.15 -14.87
CA ILE A 753 31.43 8.16 -16.20
C ILE A 753 32.07 7.12 -17.13
N VAL A 754 31.36 6.03 -17.35
CA VAL A 754 31.80 4.94 -18.23
C VAL A 754 31.56 5.38 -19.67
N THR A 755 32.63 5.43 -20.44
CA THR A 755 32.62 5.94 -21.81
C THR A 755 32.95 4.82 -22.78
N VAL A 756 32.11 4.66 -23.81
CA VAL A 756 32.28 3.66 -24.87
C VAL A 756 32.43 4.32 -26.24
N GLN A 757 33.32 3.76 -27.07
CA GLN A 757 33.56 4.21 -28.44
C GLN A 757 33.58 3.01 -29.39
N TRP A 758 32.79 3.11 -30.46
CA TRP A 758 32.86 2.16 -31.57
C TRP A 758 33.91 2.64 -32.57
N LEU A 759 35.03 1.92 -32.68
CA LEU A 759 36.12 2.25 -33.61
C LEU A 759 35.91 1.69 -35.03
N GLY A 760 34.79 1.00 -35.24
CA GLY A 760 34.38 0.42 -36.53
C GLY A 760 34.50 -1.10 -36.55
N HIS A 761 33.65 -1.75 -37.35
CA HIS A 761 33.53 -3.22 -37.42
C HIS A 761 33.35 -3.82 -36.02
N SER A 762 34.31 -4.60 -35.51
CA SER A 762 34.23 -5.29 -34.21
C SER A 762 34.89 -4.53 -33.06
N THR A 763 35.67 -3.49 -33.33
CA THR A 763 36.51 -2.87 -32.31
C THR A 763 35.72 -1.93 -31.40
N VAL A 764 35.76 -2.20 -30.10
CA VAL A 764 35.15 -1.39 -29.03
C VAL A 764 36.23 -0.93 -28.06
N LYS A 765 36.18 0.35 -27.67
CA LYS A 765 36.95 0.90 -26.55
C LYS A 765 36.00 1.27 -25.42
N ILE A 766 36.34 0.90 -24.18
CA ILE A 766 35.59 1.20 -22.94
C ILE A 766 36.58 1.87 -21.97
N TRP A 767 36.22 2.97 -21.33
CA TRP A 767 37.10 3.60 -20.33
C TRP A 767 36.37 4.41 -19.25
N THR A 768 37.06 4.58 -18.13
CA THR A 768 36.80 5.59 -17.09
C THR A 768 38.02 6.51 -17.01
N GLU A 769 38.16 7.32 -15.95
CA GLU A 769 39.40 8.05 -15.68
C GLU A 769 40.59 7.12 -15.31
N ASP A 770 40.32 5.94 -14.75
CA ASP A 770 41.32 5.01 -14.21
C ASP A 770 41.70 3.89 -15.19
N TYR A 771 40.74 3.36 -15.96
CA TYR A 771 40.91 2.17 -16.80
C TYR A 771 40.62 2.44 -18.27
N VAL A 772 41.40 1.82 -19.14
CA VAL A 772 41.24 1.90 -20.60
C VAL A 772 41.28 0.49 -21.19
N ILE A 773 40.12 0.01 -21.63
CA ILE A 773 39.89 -1.35 -22.10
C ILE A 773 39.65 -1.32 -23.61
N TYR A 774 40.35 -2.18 -24.35
CA TYR A 774 40.11 -2.41 -25.77
C TYR A 774 39.63 -3.84 -26.01
N VAL A 775 38.49 -4.01 -26.65
CA VAL A 775 38.00 -5.30 -27.14
C VAL A 775 38.20 -5.36 -28.66
N ASP A 776 38.83 -6.45 -29.12
CA ASP A 776 39.12 -6.74 -30.54
C ASP A 776 39.72 -5.56 -31.33
N PRO A 777 40.90 -5.02 -30.92
CA PRO A 777 41.55 -3.92 -31.64
C PRO A 777 42.01 -4.34 -33.05
N GLU A 778 41.29 -3.89 -34.07
CA GLU A 778 41.64 -3.92 -35.50
C GLU A 778 41.61 -2.50 -36.06
N ARG A 779 42.54 -2.16 -36.96
CA ARG A 779 42.62 -0.85 -37.65
C ARG A 779 42.61 0.40 -36.78
N VAL A 780 42.93 0.27 -35.48
CA VAL A 780 42.98 1.40 -34.52
C VAL A 780 43.76 2.57 -35.15
N PRO A 781 43.14 3.75 -35.32
CA PRO A 781 43.67 4.79 -36.21
C PRO A 781 44.89 5.53 -35.67
N GLN A 782 45.18 5.39 -34.37
CA GLN A 782 46.25 6.07 -33.66
C GLN A 782 47.05 5.08 -32.80
N SER A 783 48.31 5.40 -32.51
CA SER A 783 49.18 4.62 -31.60
C SER A 783 49.22 5.35 -30.26
N LEU A 784 48.31 4.99 -29.37
CA LEU A 784 48.06 5.71 -28.11
C LEU A 784 48.83 5.11 -26.93
N HIS A 785 49.04 3.79 -26.93
CA HIS A 785 49.71 3.05 -25.84
C HIS A 785 49.05 3.27 -24.47
N ASP A 786 47.74 3.50 -24.44
CA ASP A 786 46.94 3.91 -23.29
C ASP A 786 46.18 2.78 -22.61
N ALA A 787 46.12 1.57 -23.19
CA ALA A 787 45.35 0.46 -22.64
C ALA A 787 45.88 -0.04 -21.29
N THR A 788 45.00 -0.12 -20.28
CA THR A 788 45.24 -0.95 -19.09
C THR A 788 44.97 -2.42 -19.40
N LEU A 789 44.00 -2.70 -20.27
CA LEU A 789 43.56 -4.04 -20.64
C LEU A 789 43.26 -4.15 -22.15
N VAL A 790 43.66 -5.26 -22.75
CA VAL A 790 43.22 -5.70 -24.08
C VAL A 790 42.57 -7.09 -23.98
N CYS A 791 41.34 -7.19 -24.45
CA CYS A 791 40.60 -8.43 -24.61
C CYS A 791 40.46 -8.77 -26.10
N VAL A 792 40.61 -10.05 -26.47
CA VAL A 792 40.38 -10.51 -27.86
C VAL A 792 39.52 -11.77 -27.86
N THR A 793 38.38 -11.70 -28.54
CA THR A 793 37.30 -12.71 -28.50
C THR A 793 37.67 -14.03 -29.18
N HIS A 794 38.37 -13.96 -30.32
CA HIS A 794 38.72 -15.13 -31.12
C HIS A 794 39.85 -14.84 -32.15
N THR A 795 40.27 -15.86 -32.92
CA THR A 795 41.48 -15.80 -33.75
C THR A 795 41.28 -15.36 -35.23
N HIS A 796 40.12 -14.82 -35.61
CA HIS A 796 39.93 -14.24 -36.96
C HIS A 796 40.67 -12.90 -37.15
N GLY A 797 40.97 -12.55 -38.41
CA GLY A 797 41.92 -11.46 -38.73
C GLY A 797 41.37 -10.05 -38.56
N ASP A 798 40.06 -9.92 -38.47
CA ASP A 798 39.27 -8.70 -38.26
C ASP A 798 38.93 -8.46 -36.77
N HIS A 799 39.43 -9.33 -35.87
CA HIS A 799 39.38 -9.19 -34.41
C HIS A 799 40.80 -9.27 -33.80
N TYR A 800 41.60 -10.26 -34.22
CA TYR A 800 42.98 -10.46 -33.79
C TYR A 800 44.00 -9.81 -34.74
N SER A 801 44.36 -8.54 -34.48
CA SER A 801 45.45 -7.85 -35.17
C SER A 801 46.63 -7.53 -34.23
N PRO A 802 47.73 -8.33 -34.25
CA PRO A 802 48.94 -8.06 -33.45
C PRO A 802 49.53 -6.67 -33.66
N SER A 803 49.36 -6.09 -34.85
CA SER A 803 49.80 -4.74 -35.19
C SER A 803 48.95 -3.63 -34.59
N ASP A 804 47.69 -3.90 -34.23
CA ASP A 804 46.79 -2.94 -33.61
C ASP A 804 46.72 -3.12 -32.08
N ILE A 805 46.81 -4.36 -31.59
CA ILE A 805 47.10 -4.65 -30.17
C ILE A 805 48.36 -3.90 -29.72
N ALA A 806 49.42 -3.92 -30.53
CA ALA A 806 50.68 -3.21 -30.25
C ALA A 806 50.60 -1.66 -30.38
N LYS A 807 49.50 -1.09 -30.90
CA LYS A 807 49.25 0.38 -30.90
C LYS A 807 48.62 0.87 -29.61
N VAL A 808 47.84 0.01 -28.94
CA VAL A 808 47.09 0.35 -27.73
C VAL A 808 47.81 -0.12 -26.46
N SER A 809 48.60 -1.19 -26.55
CA SER A 809 49.34 -1.73 -25.40
C SER A 809 50.60 -0.92 -25.04
N ASN A 810 50.93 -0.93 -23.75
CA ASN A 810 52.18 -0.46 -23.13
C ASN A 810 52.78 -1.59 -22.24
N ASP A 811 53.88 -1.29 -21.53
CA ASP A 811 54.60 -2.25 -20.69
C ASP A 811 53.81 -2.77 -19.47
N GLN A 812 52.63 -2.22 -19.16
CA GLN A 812 51.76 -2.64 -18.05
C GLN A 812 50.41 -3.22 -18.50
N THR A 813 50.09 -3.19 -19.80
CA THR A 813 48.82 -3.68 -20.33
C THR A 813 48.63 -5.18 -20.08
N ILE A 814 47.50 -5.53 -19.46
CA ILE A 814 47.07 -6.93 -19.33
C ILE A 814 46.45 -7.38 -20.67
N PHE A 815 46.74 -8.62 -21.09
CA PHE A 815 46.15 -9.21 -22.29
C PHE A 815 45.34 -10.46 -21.92
N ILE A 816 44.06 -10.48 -22.30
CA ILE A 816 43.11 -11.57 -22.04
C ILE A 816 42.58 -12.11 -23.38
N GLY A 817 42.44 -13.44 -23.48
CA GLY A 817 41.84 -14.11 -24.64
C GLY A 817 41.54 -15.58 -24.37
N PRO A 818 40.81 -16.27 -25.27
CA PRO A 818 40.71 -17.73 -25.22
C PRO A 818 42.08 -18.40 -25.47
N PRO A 819 42.23 -19.69 -25.13
CA PRO A 819 43.54 -20.36 -25.13
C PRO A 819 44.30 -20.33 -26.48
N ASP A 820 43.60 -20.35 -27.61
CA ASP A 820 44.21 -20.28 -28.95
C ASP A 820 44.69 -18.86 -29.31
N VAL A 821 43.95 -17.81 -28.92
CA VAL A 821 44.36 -16.41 -29.04
C VAL A 821 45.63 -16.15 -28.23
N VAL A 822 45.65 -16.53 -26.95
CA VAL A 822 46.81 -16.30 -26.05
C VAL A 822 48.03 -17.10 -26.53
N GLN A 823 47.84 -18.35 -26.98
CA GLN A 823 48.91 -19.15 -27.59
C GLN A 823 49.46 -18.51 -28.86
N ARG A 824 48.59 -17.88 -29.68
CA ARG A 824 48.97 -17.23 -30.95
C ARG A 824 49.60 -15.84 -30.76
N TYR A 825 49.30 -15.15 -29.66
CA TYR A 825 49.92 -13.88 -29.27
C TYR A 825 51.29 -14.11 -28.59
N GLY A 826 51.41 -15.19 -27.82
CA GLY A 826 52.68 -15.62 -27.18
C GLY A 826 52.81 -15.23 -25.71
N GLY A 827 51.75 -14.71 -25.09
CA GLY A 827 51.67 -14.32 -23.68
C GLY A 827 50.30 -13.75 -23.34
N GLY A 828 50.00 -13.59 -22.04
CA GLY A 828 48.70 -13.12 -21.54
C GLY A 828 48.00 -14.15 -20.63
N GLN A 829 46.79 -13.82 -20.20
CA GLN A 829 45.92 -14.66 -19.38
C GLN A 829 44.86 -15.35 -20.25
N THR A 830 44.69 -16.66 -20.05
CA THR A 830 43.66 -17.46 -20.74
C THR A 830 42.36 -17.44 -19.97
N ILE A 831 41.25 -17.20 -20.66
CA ILE A 831 39.88 -17.27 -20.12
C ILE A 831 39.00 -18.16 -21.01
N ALA A 832 37.98 -18.81 -20.45
CA ALA A 832 37.04 -19.67 -21.16
C ALA A 832 35.58 -19.31 -20.81
N PRO A 833 34.57 -19.71 -21.60
CA PRO A 833 33.17 -19.44 -21.29
C PRO A 833 32.78 -19.87 -19.87
N GLY A 834 32.06 -19.01 -19.15
CA GLY A 834 31.68 -19.22 -17.75
C GLY A 834 32.78 -18.93 -16.73
N GLN A 835 33.88 -18.26 -17.13
CA GLN A 835 34.93 -17.81 -16.22
C GLN A 835 34.98 -16.28 -16.12
N THR A 836 35.25 -15.79 -14.92
CA THR A 836 35.50 -14.37 -14.64
C THR A 836 36.96 -14.17 -14.22
N ILE A 837 37.61 -13.14 -14.76
CA ILE A 837 38.86 -12.59 -14.25
C ILE A 837 38.52 -11.27 -13.57
N GLN A 838 38.77 -11.19 -12.26
CA GLN A 838 38.67 -9.96 -11.50
C GLN A 838 40.05 -9.27 -11.45
N LEU A 839 40.05 -7.99 -11.77
CA LEU A 839 41.16 -7.06 -11.60
C LEU A 839 40.75 -6.00 -10.57
N ASP A 840 41.72 -5.21 -10.09
CA ASP A 840 41.39 -4.02 -9.29
C ASP A 840 40.49 -3.10 -10.14
N GLY A 841 39.32 -2.73 -9.61
CA GLY A 841 38.31 -1.88 -10.28
C GLY A 841 37.61 -2.41 -11.54
N VAL A 842 37.93 -3.62 -12.05
CA VAL A 842 37.38 -4.16 -13.31
C VAL A 842 37.17 -5.67 -13.28
N GLY A 843 35.93 -6.12 -13.51
CA GLY A 843 35.58 -7.52 -13.77
C GLY A 843 35.50 -7.82 -15.28
N VAL A 844 35.92 -9.02 -15.67
CA VAL A 844 35.82 -9.51 -17.07
C VAL A 844 35.30 -10.95 -17.07
N THR A 845 34.04 -11.14 -17.42
CA THR A 845 33.40 -12.45 -17.56
C THR A 845 33.36 -12.86 -19.03
N ALA A 846 33.92 -14.02 -19.36
CA ALA A 846 33.85 -14.59 -20.69
C ALA A 846 32.58 -15.44 -20.85
N VAL A 847 31.81 -15.18 -21.91
CA VAL A 847 30.54 -15.85 -22.21
C VAL A 847 30.59 -16.52 -23.59
N PRO A 848 29.74 -17.51 -23.92
CA PRO A 848 29.81 -18.20 -25.21
C PRO A 848 29.60 -17.26 -26.41
N SER A 849 30.37 -17.46 -27.48
CA SER A 849 30.19 -16.79 -28.79
C SER A 849 30.27 -17.84 -29.88
N TYR A 850 29.17 -18.13 -30.59
CA TYR A 850 29.17 -19.18 -31.62
C TYR A 850 28.03 -19.06 -32.63
N ASN A 851 28.23 -19.66 -33.81
CA ASN A 851 27.15 -19.87 -34.76
C ASN A 851 26.35 -21.13 -34.42
N THR A 852 25.02 -21.05 -34.49
CA THR A 852 24.12 -22.19 -34.33
C THR A 852 24.03 -23.03 -35.61
N ASN A 853 24.05 -22.37 -36.78
CA ASN A 853 23.77 -22.99 -38.07
C ASN A 853 24.80 -22.69 -39.17
N LYS A 854 25.83 -21.89 -38.89
CA LYS A 854 26.90 -21.50 -39.83
C LYS A 854 28.23 -22.18 -39.42
N PRO A 855 29.11 -22.56 -40.37
CA PRO A 855 30.33 -23.32 -40.05
C PRO A 855 31.53 -22.44 -39.63
N ASN A 856 31.33 -21.13 -39.46
CA ASN A 856 32.41 -20.14 -39.37
C ASN A 856 32.93 -19.95 -37.93
N HIS A 857 32.04 -19.91 -36.94
CA HIS A 857 32.34 -19.72 -35.52
C HIS A 857 31.82 -20.91 -34.68
N PRO A 858 32.37 -22.12 -34.82
CA PRO A 858 31.79 -23.34 -34.24
C PRO A 858 31.98 -23.39 -32.71
N LYS A 859 30.92 -23.75 -31.98
CA LYS A 859 30.89 -23.84 -30.50
C LYS A 859 32.04 -24.67 -29.90
N SER A 860 32.54 -25.67 -30.63
CA SER A 860 33.69 -26.51 -30.23
C SER A 860 35.01 -25.77 -30.02
N ASN A 861 35.13 -24.52 -30.47
CA ASN A 861 36.35 -23.72 -30.30
C ASN A 861 36.42 -23.04 -28.92
N ASN A 862 35.31 -22.99 -28.18
CA ASN A 862 35.18 -22.25 -26.91
C ASN A 862 35.63 -20.77 -27.01
N TRP A 863 35.35 -20.16 -28.17
CA TRP A 863 35.51 -18.72 -28.38
C TRP A 863 34.45 -17.92 -27.63
N VAL A 864 34.77 -16.66 -27.30
CA VAL A 864 34.11 -15.93 -26.20
C VAL A 864 33.63 -14.55 -26.63
N GLY A 865 32.46 -14.14 -26.12
CA GLY A 865 32.13 -12.73 -25.90
C GLY A 865 32.57 -12.31 -24.50
N TYR A 866 32.48 -11.02 -24.19
CA TYR A 866 32.86 -10.47 -22.89
C TYR A 866 31.74 -9.66 -22.27
N VAL A 867 31.42 -9.91 -21.00
CA VAL A 867 30.78 -8.93 -20.12
C VAL A 867 31.88 -8.26 -19.32
N VAL A 868 32.03 -6.95 -19.48
CA VAL A 868 33.01 -6.10 -18.79
C VAL A 868 32.27 -5.32 -17.72
N GLU A 869 32.66 -5.50 -16.47
CA GLU A 869 32.05 -4.90 -15.29
C GLU A 869 33.00 -3.81 -14.77
N ILE A 870 32.60 -2.55 -14.87
CA ILE A 870 33.45 -1.38 -14.62
C ILE A 870 32.61 -0.22 -14.10
N ALA A 871 33.01 0.36 -12.96
CA ALA A 871 32.27 1.44 -12.27
C ALA A 871 30.75 1.16 -12.20
N SER A 872 30.40 -0.02 -11.66
CA SER A 872 29.03 -0.55 -11.55
C SER A 872 28.27 -0.81 -12.86
N LYS A 873 28.80 -0.43 -14.03
CA LYS A 873 28.18 -0.74 -15.34
C LYS A 873 28.64 -2.08 -15.91
N ARG A 874 27.72 -2.81 -16.54
CA ARG A 874 27.93 -4.13 -17.16
C ARG A 874 27.80 -4.02 -18.68
N ILE A 875 28.93 -4.09 -19.39
CA ILE A 875 29.00 -3.89 -20.84
C ILE A 875 29.29 -5.21 -21.56
N TYR A 876 28.33 -5.68 -22.36
CA TYR A 876 28.47 -6.89 -23.18
C TYR A 876 29.03 -6.56 -24.57
N VAL A 877 30.11 -7.21 -24.97
CA VAL A 877 30.65 -7.22 -26.34
C VAL A 877 30.61 -8.66 -26.85
N ALA A 878 29.72 -8.93 -27.80
CA ALA A 878 29.26 -10.29 -28.07
C ALA A 878 30.23 -11.21 -28.83
N GLY A 879 31.31 -10.67 -29.40
CA GLY A 879 32.15 -11.40 -30.37
C GLY A 879 31.39 -11.70 -31.67
N ASP A 880 31.76 -12.80 -32.32
CA ASP A 880 31.09 -13.35 -33.50
C ASP A 880 30.11 -14.46 -33.10
N THR A 881 28.83 -14.16 -33.15
CA THR A 881 27.78 -15.08 -32.70
C THR A 881 26.51 -15.00 -33.55
N ASP A 882 25.76 -16.10 -33.56
CA ASP A 882 24.33 -16.10 -33.86
C ASP A 882 23.53 -15.78 -32.58
N LEU A 883 22.20 -15.75 -32.68
CA LEU A 883 21.32 -15.79 -31.50
C LEU A 883 21.49 -17.15 -30.82
N ILE A 884 21.76 -17.14 -29.51
CA ILE A 884 22.04 -18.32 -28.69
C ILE A 884 21.29 -18.24 -27.36
N ASP A 885 20.90 -19.40 -26.81
CA ASP A 885 20.08 -19.43 -25.59
C ASP A 885 20.82 -18.88 -24.35
N GLU A 886 22.15 -19.03 -24.30
CA GLU A 886 22.99 -18.49 -23.21
C GLU A 886 22.94 -16.95 -23.09
N MET A 887 22.41 -16.22 -24.08
CA MET A 887 22.15 -14.78 -23.96
C MET A 887 21.08 -14.44 -22.92
N ARG A 888 20.26 -15.42 -22.50
CA ARG A 888 19.25 -15.27 -21.43
C ARG A 888 19.85 -15.33 -20.02
N GLU A 889 21.10 -15.76 -19.90
CA GLU A 889 21.77 -16.05 -18.62
C GLU A 889 22.73 -14.93 -18.18
N LEU A 890 22.76 -13.81 -18.91
CA LEU A 890 23.73 -12.72 -18.68
C LEU A 890 23.40 -11.83 -17.46
N GLY A 891 22.15 -11.83 -17.00
CA GLY A 891 21.62 -10.81 -16.07
C GLY A 891 21.54 -9.44 -16.73
N ASP A 892 21.41 -8.38 -15.92
CA ASP A 892 21.21 -7.01 -16.42
C ASP A 892 22.47 -6.46 -17.12
N ILE A 893 22.30 -5.82 -18.27
CA ILE A 893 23.39 -5.30 -19.11
C ILE A 893 23.08 -3.85 -19.49
N ASP A 894 23.91 -2.90 -19.07
CA ASP A 894 23.71 -1.50 -19.46
C ASP A 894 23.90 -1.28 -20.96
N VAL A 895 24.94 -1.89 -21.55
CA VAL A 895 25.28 -1.70 -22.97
C VAL A 895 25.65 -3.02 -23.64
N ALA A 896 24.97 -3.37 -24.74
CA ALA A 896 25.22 -4.57 -25.53
C ALA A 896 25.64 -4.25 -26.98
N PHE A 897 26.89 -4.57 -27.34
CA PHE A 897 27.40 -4.51 -28.72
C PHE A 897 27.10 -5.84 -29.44
N LEU A 898 26.15 -5.81 -30.39
CA LEU A 898 25.57 -6.99 -31.05
C LEU A 898 25.90 -7.03 -32.57
N PRO A 899 26.37 -8.17 -33.12
CA PRO A 899 26.93 -8.22 -34.47
C PRO A 899 25.87 -8.32 -35.57
N ALA A 900 25.59 -7.21 -36.26
CA ALA A 900 24.54 -7.12 -37.29
C ALA A 900 25.01 -7.45 -38.72
N GLY A 901 26.14 -8.16 -38.88
CA GLY A 901 26.78 -8.43 -40.18
C GLY A 901 26.05 -9.42 -41.10
N GLY A 902 25.19 -10.29 -40.54
CA GLY A 902 24.29 -11.22 -41.24
C GLY A 902 24.93 -12.39 -42.02
N THR A 903 26.16 -12.23 -42.51
CA THR A 903 26.84 -13.24 -43.34
C THR A 903 27.57 -14.29 -42.52
N TYR A 904 28.23 -13.86 -41.43
CA TYR A 904 28.98 -14.72 -40.50
C TYR A 904 28.44 -14.67 -39.07
N THR A 905 27.59 -13.70 -38.77
CA THR A 905 26.97 -13.42 -37.46
C THR A 905 25.45 -13.26 -37.63
N MET A 906 24.73 -12.88 -36.58
CA MET A 906 23.32 -12.45 -36.66
C MET A 906 23.04 -11.44 -37.78
N ASN A 907 21.89 -11.56 -38.43
CA ASN A 907 21.32 -10.50 -39.26
C ASN A 907 20.55 -9.47 -38.42
N ALA A 908 20.17 -8.34 -39.01
CA ALA A 908 19.51 -7.23 -38.30
C ALA A 908 18.28 -7.63 -37.45
N ALA A 909 17.49 -8.61 -37.90
CA ALA A 909 16.33 -9.09 -37.13
C ALA A 909 16.73 -10.07 -36.02
N GLU A 910 17.67 -10.99 -36.26
CA GLU A 910 18.20 -11.90 -35.24
C GLU A 910 18.89 -11.14 -34.10
N ALA A 911 19.65 -10.08 -34.44
CA ALA A 911 20.28 -9.21 -33.46
C ALA A 911 19.25 -8.38 -32.66
N ALA A 912 18.18 -7.92 -33.30
CA ALA A 912 17.09 -7.23 -32.60
C ALA A 912 16.33 -8.19 -31.66
N GLU A 913 16.13 -9.45 -32.07
CA GLU A 913 15.56 -10.51 -31.23
C GLU A 913 16.45 -10.82 -30.01
N ALA A 914 17.78 -10.79 -30.16
CA ALA A 914 18.72 -10.93 -29.04
C ALA A 914 18.51 -9.86 -27.94
N THR A 915 18.01 -8.66 -28.27
CA THR A 915 17.69 -7.66 -27.23
C THR A 915 16.57 -8.10 -26.29
N GLN A 916 15.69 -9.02 -26.71
CA GLN A 916 14.65 -9.63 -25.86
C GLN A 916 15.20 -10.75 -24.97
N TYR A 917 16.34 -11.34 -25.34
CA TYR A 917 17.04 -12.35 -24.52
C TYR A 917 17.86 -11.67 -23.43
N ILE A 918 18.53 -10.57 -23.80
CA ILE A 918 19.53 -9.86 -22.97
C ILE A 918 18.90 -8.74 -22.12
N LYS A 919 17.76 -8.19 -22.55
CA LYS A 919 17.13 -6.98 -21.97
C LYS A 919 18.11 -5.82 -21.68
N PRO A 920 18.98 -5.42 -22.62
CA PRO A 920 19.99 -4.41 -22.32
C PRO A 920 19.35 -3.02 -22.19
N GLY A 921 19.93 -2.14 -21.37
CA GLY A 921 19.54 -0.73 -21.34
C GLY A 921 19.71 -0.07 -22.72
N LEU A 922 20.90 -0.25 -23.31
CA LEU A 922 21.28 0.23 -24.64
C LEU A 922 21.88 -0.87 -25.51
N ALA A 923 21.34 -1.07 -26.71
CA ALA A 923 21.87 -2.00 -27.71
C ALA A 923 22.52 -1.26 -28.90
N ILE A 924 23.70 -1.71 -29.31
CA ILE A 924 24.51 -1.05 -30.36
C ILE A 924 24.84 -2.07 -31.46
N PRO A 925 24.44 -1.83 -32.72
CA PRO A 925 24.82 -2.70 -33.82
C PRO A 925 26.29 -2.47 -34.16
N TYR A 926 27.10 -3.53 -34.08
CA TYR A 926 28.49 -3.54 -34.56
C TYR A 926 28.71 -4.67 -35.58
N HIS A 927 29.95 -4.94 -35.98
CA HIS A 927 30.31 -5.92 -37.02
C HIS A 927 29.62 -5.65 -38.39
N TRP A 928 29.49 -4.38 -38.78
CA TRP A 928 28.93 -3.96 -40.08
C TRP A 928 29.75 -2.85 -40.74
N GLY A 929 29.49 -2.60 -42.03
CA GLY A 929 30.02 -1.44 -42.77
C GLY A 929 31.37 -1.66 -43.45
N GLN A 930 31.91 -2.89 -43.39
CA GLN A 930 33.11 -3.30 -44.12
C GLN A 930 32.78 -4.32 -45.24
N SER A 931 33.14 -5.59 -45.04
CA SER A 931 32.88 -6.71 -45.95
C SER A 931 31.54 -7.42 -45.69
N VAL A 932 30.88 -7.09 -44.58
CA VAL A 932 29.58 -7.60 -44.14
C VAL A 932 28.78 -6.47 -43.49
N GLY A 933 27.44 -6.60 -43.51
CA GLY A 933 26.49 -5.60 -43.02
C GLY A 933 26.54 -4.23 -43.72
N THR A 934 25.45 -3.48 -43.66
CA THR A 934 25.37 -2.09 -44.14
C THR A 934 24.77 -1.17 -43.08
N LEU A 935 24.87 0.14 -43.27
CA LEU A 935 24.16 1.13 -42.45
C LEU A 935 22.64 0.88 -42.45
N SER A 936 22.07 0.31 -43.52
CA SER A 936 20.64 -0.02 -43.57
C SER A 936 20.30 -1.26 -42.74
N ASP A 937 21.25 -2.15 -42.48
CA ASP A 937 21.06 -3.31 -41.60
C ASP A 937 21.22 -2.89 -40.14
N ALA A 938 22.17 -2.01 -39.85
CA ALA A 938 22.35 -1.40 -38.53
C ALA A 938 21.14 -0.53 -38.13
N GLN A 939 20.61 0.28 -39.05
CA GLN A 939 19.36 1.02 -38.82
C GLN A 939 18.19 0.07 -38.60
N ARG A 940 18.04 -0.96 -39.46
CA ARG A 940 16.97 -1.96 -39.31
C ARG A 940 17.05 -2.73 -37.98
N PHE A 941 18.23 -2.95 -37.43
CA PHE A 941 18.39 -3.50 -36.08
C PHE A 941 17.79 -2.55 -35.04
N ALA A 942 18.14 -1.25 -35.08
CA ALA A 942 17.65 -0.27 -34.14
C ALA A 942 16.13 -0.03 -34.27
N ASP A 943 15.60 -0.05 -35.51
CA ASP A 943 14.17 0.06 -35.80
C ASP A 943 13.33 -1.14 -35.27
N LEU A 944 13.98 -2.26 -34.90
CA LEU A 944 13.34 -3.51 -34.47
C LEU A 944 13.66 -3.92 -33.03
N ALA A 945 14.61 -3.25 -32.37
CA ALA A 945 15.04 -3.58 -31.02
C ALA A 945 13.93 -3.42 -29.97
N LYS A 946 14.06 -4.12 -28.85
CA LYS A 946 13.18 -4.04 -27.66
C LYS A 946 13.94 -3.56 -26.42
N SER A 947 14.74 -2.54 -26.67
CA SER A 947 15.63 -1.77 -25.78
C SER A 947 15.97 -0.46 -26.51
N ALA A 948 16.64 0.49 -25.86
CA ALA A 948 17.13 1.67 -26.56
C ALA A 948 18.21 1.21 -27.54
N ALA A 949 18.21 1.73 -28.77
CA ALA A 949 19.16 1.28 -29.78
C ALA A 949 19.82 2.45 -30.51
N ARG A 950 21.15 2.44 -30.59
CA ARG A 950 21.94 3.53 -31.17
C ARG A 950 22.87 3.04 -32.27
N VAL A 951 22.56 3.41 -33.51
CA VAL A 951 23.48 3.26 -34.64
C VAL A 951 24.62 4.27 -34.52
N MET A 952 25.75 3.84 -33.98
CA MET A 952 26.94 4.68 -33.86
C MET A 952 27.61 4.91 -35.22
N THR A 953 28.23 6.07 -35.40
CA THR A 953 29.19 6.34 -36.48
C THR A 953 30.61 5.94 -36.08
N VAL A 954 31.52 5.76 -37.05
CA VAL A 954 32.86 5.24 -36.78
C VAL A 954 33.71 6.29 -36.02
N ASN A 955 34.27 5.87 -34.88
CA ASN A 955 34.90 6.69 -33.83
C ASN A 955 33.91 7.52 -32.97
N GLU A 956 32.59 7.33 -33.10
CA GLU A 956 31.62 7.96 -32.19
C GLU A 956 31.80 7.47 -30.76
N THR A 957 31.54 8.36 -29.80
CA THR A 957 31.73 8.13 -28.37
C THR A 957 30.45 8.53 -27.63
N ILE A 958 30.05 7.71 -26.67
CA ILE A 958 28.95 8.00 -25.74
C ILE A 958 29.38 7.63 -24.31
N SER A 959 28.85 8.36 -23.35
CA SER A 959 29.21 8.29 -21.93
C SER A 959 27.95 7.99 -21.11
N SER A 960 28.10 7.36 -19.93
CA SER A 960 26.95 6.86 -19.14
C SER A 960 25.97 7.95 -18.72
N ASP A 961 26.45 9.18 -18.52
CA ASP A 961 25.67 10.41 -18.31
C ASP A 961 24.81 10.84 -19.53
N ASN A 962 24.96 10.17 -20.67
CA ASN A 962 24.27 10.43 -21.95
C ASN A 962 23.87 9.13 -22.69
N TRP A 963 23.77 7.98 -22.00
CA TRP A 963 23.15 6.79 -22.58
C TRP A 963 21.63 7.00 -22.62
N PRO A 964 20.96 6.79 -23.78
CA PRO A 964 19.52 7.01 -23.87
C PRO A 964 18.78 5.88 -23.16
N GLU A 965 17.99 6.23 -22.14
CA GLU A 965 17.11 5.30 -21.44
C GLU A 965 15.99 4.79 -22.37
N TYR A 966 15.58 3.54 -22.19
CA TYR A 966 14.42 2.98 -22.89
C TYR A 966 13.16 3.10 -22.02
N SER A 967 12.45 4.21 -22.17
CA SER A 967 11.04 4.22 -21.76
C SER A 967 10.20 3.49 -22.80
N PRO A 968 9.52 2.38 -22.47
CA PRO A 968 8.50 1.81 -23.35
C PRO A 968 7.25 2.70 -23.40
N LEU A 969 7.01 3.53 -22.39
CA LEU A 969 5.91 4.50 -22.29
C LEU A 969 6.13 5.64 -23.28
N VAL A 970 5.23 5.75 -24.25
CA VAL A 970 5.30 6.70 -25.38
C VAL A 970 4.58 8.01 -25.06
N VAL A 971 3.48 7.91 -24.30
CA VAL A 971 2.62 9.03 -23.86
C VAL A 971 1.95 8.67 -22.54
N HIS A 972 1.76 9.68 -21.70
CA HIS A 972 1.05 9.55 -20.42
C HIS A 972 0.22 10.81 -20.14
N TRP A 973 -1.07 10.76 -20.48
CA TRP A 973 -2.03 11.81 -20.15
C TRP A 973 -2.70 11.47 -18.83
N LYS A 974 -2.24 12.11 -17.74
CA LYS A 974 -2.80 11.91 -16.39
C LYS A 974 -4.24 12.37 -16.28
N LEU A 975 -4.57 13.50 -16.93
CA LEU A 975 -5.84 14.21 -16.81
C LEU A 975 -6.08 14.83 -15.42
N ASP A 976 -4.97 15.11 -14.71
CA ASP A 976 -4.89 15.82 -13.42
C ASP A 976 -5.10 17.35 -13.52
N GLU A 977 -5.20 17.92 -14.74
CA GLU A 977 -5.35 19.37 -14.89
C GLU A 977 -6.60 19.89 -14.19
N THR A 978 -6.50 21.05 -13.53
CA THR A 978 -7.63 21.67 -12.82
C THR A 978 -8.44 22.63 -13.68
N GLN A 979 -7.89 23.06 -14.81
CA GLN A 979 -8.51 23.96 -15.78
C GLN A 979 -7.72 24.00 -17.09
N GLY A 980 -8.39 24.33 -18.19
CA GLY A 980 -7.74 24.62 -19.47
C GLY A 980 -8.29 23.80 -20.64
N SER A 981 -7.58 23.85 -21.77
CA SER A 981 -7.94 23.16 -23.03
C SER A 981 -6.83 22.25 -23.55
N ILE A 982 -5.86 21.92 -22.68
CA ILE A 982 -4.72 21.05 -22.96
C ILE A 982 -4.74 19.93 -21.93
N ALA A 983 -4.57 18.69 -22.40
CA ALA A 983 -4.23 17.53 -21.56
C ALA A 983 -2.73 17.29 -21.70
N GLY A 984 -1.98 17.44 -20.62
CA GLY A 984 -0.54 17.29 -20.59
C GLY A 984 -0.14 15.84 -20.87
N ASP A 985 0.81 15.66 -21.78
CA ASP A 985 1.57 14.40 -21.86
C ASP A 985 2.75 14.55 -20.91
N SER A 986 2.87 13.65 -19.94
CA SER A 986 3.95 13.65 -18.93
C SER A 986 5.09 12.69 -19.26
N ALA A 987 4.98 11.91 -20.34
CA ALA A 987 6.07 11.11 -20.91
C ALA A 987 6.75 11.77 -22.12
N GLY A 988 6.14 12.81 -22.71
CA GLY A 988 6.68 13.53 -23.86
C GLY A 988 5.86 14.74 -24.32
N ASP A 989 6.12 15.21 -25.54
CA ASP A 989 5.51 16.42 -26.12
C ASP A 989 4.13 16.18 -26.78
N ASN A 990 3.50 15.00 -26.65
CA ASN A 990 2.27 14.65 -27.40
C ASN A 990 0.99 15.15 -26.72
N HIS A 991 1.00 16.39 -26.22
CA HIS A 991 -0.11 16.96 -25.46
C HIS A 991 -1.43 16.93 -26.27
N GLY A 992 -2.52 16.59 -25.60
CA GLY A 992 -3.87 16.57 -26.17
C GLY A 992 -4.51 17.96 -26.16
N THR A 993 -5.40 18.23 -27.11
CA THR A 993 -6.30 19.41 -27.09
C THR A 993 -7.71 18.97 -26.73
N VAL A 994 -8.36 19.66 -25.80
CA VAL A 994 -9.67 19.31 -25.25
C VAL A 994 -10.80 20.08 -25.94
N TYR A 995 -11.91 19.39 -26.22
CA TYR A 995 -13.09 19.88 -26.95
C TYR A 995 -14.39 19.52 -26.20
N GLY A 996 -15.50 20.20 -26.54
CA GLY A 996 -16.83 20.11 -25.88
C GLY A 996 -16.99 21.09 -24.70
N ALA A 997 -15.92 21.21 -23.91
CA ALA A 997 -15.80 21.86 -22.59
C ALA A 997 -16.17 20.95 -21.39
N PRO A 998 -15.51 19.77 -21.29
CA PRO A 998 -15.67 18.83 -20.18
C PRO A 998 -15.22 19.41 -18.85
N LEU A 999 -15.62 18.76 -17.76
CA LEU A 999 -15.26 19.18 -16.42
C LEU A 999 -13.97 18.49 -15.96
N TRP A 1000 -12.95 19.31 -15.72
CA TRP A 1000 -11.76 18.91 -14.98
C TRP A 1000 -12.13 18.61 -13.52
N ARG A 1001 -11.81 17.39 -13.05
CA ARG A 1001 -12.09 16.93 -11.69
C ARG A 1001 -10.78 16.84 -10.92
N SER A 1002 -10.46 17.86 -10.14
CA SER A 1002 -9.26 17.90 -9.29
C SER A 1002 -9.27 16.92 -8.11
N THR A 1003 -10.42 16.28 -7.86
CA THR A 1003 -10.63 15.26 -6.83
C THR A 1003 -11.71 14.27 -7.28
N GLY A 1004 -11.60 13.01 -6.86
CA GLY A 1004 -12.53 11.94 -7.26
C GLY A 1004 -12.19 11.27 -8.58
N GLY A 1005 -10.99 11.52 -9.11
CA GLY A 1005 -10.30 10.60 -10.00
C GLY A 1005 -10.03 9.24 -9.35
N LYS A 1006 -9.33 8.36 -10.06
CA LYS A 1006 -8.74 7.15 -9.52
C LYS A 1006 -7.26 7.36 -9.19
N VAL A 1007 -6.56 8.21 -9.93
CA VAL A 1007 -5.19 8.68 -9.65
C VAL A 1007 -5.22 10.22 -9.54
N ASN A 1008 -5.50 10.72 -8.33
CA ASN A 1008 -5.81 12.14 -8.04
C ASN A 1008 -7.01 12.72 -8.82
N GLY A 1009 -6.80 13.15 -10.06
CA GLY A 1009 -7.78 13.86 -10.88
C GLY A 1009 -8.40 13.02 -11.99
N ALA A 1010 -9.28 13.62 -12.79
CA ALA A 1010 -9.87 12.99 -13.97
C ALA A 1010 -10.54 14.02 -14.90
N LEU A 1011 -10.83 13.61 -16.14
CA LEU A 1011 -11.67 14.36 -17.08
C LEU A 1011 -13.09 13.76 -17.11
N GLU A 1012 -14.10 14.55 -16.73
CA GLU A 1012 -15.51 14.18 -16.80
C GLU A 1012 -16.14 14.65 -18.11
N LEU A 1013 -16.59 13.68 -18.92
CA LEU A 1013 -17.12 13.86 -20.28
C LEU A 1013 -18.64 13.68 -20.30
N ASP A 1014 -19.37 14.60 -20.94
CA ASP A 1014 -20.84 14.64 -20.94
C ASP A 1014 -21.54 13.62 -21.86
N GLY A 1015 -20.80 12.97 -22.76
CA GLY A 1015 -21.32 12.00 -23.73
C GLY A 1015 -22.04 12.61 -24.94
N LEU A 1016 -21.96 13.93 -25.17
CA LEU A 1016 -22.58 14.64 -26.29
C LEU A 1016 -21.57 15.15 -27.31
N ASP A 1017 -20.58 15.94 -26.90
CA ASP A 1017 -19.45 16.37 -27.75
C ASP A 1017 -18.10 16.58 -27.05
N ASP A 1018 -17.95 16.17 -25.78
CA ASP A 1018 -16.70 16.19 -25.01
C ASP A 1018 -15.66 15.13 -25.45
N TYR A 1019 -14.41 15.53 -25.73
CA TYR A 1019 -13.28 14.63 -26.00
C TYR A 1019 -11.90 15.32 -26.00
N VAL A 1020 -10.83 14.52 -25.94
CA VAL A 1020 -9.44 14.98 -26.20
C VAL A 1020 -8.99 14.51 -27.58
N SER A 1021 -8.32 15.37 -28.35
CA SER A 1021 -7.75 15.06 -29.67
C SER A 1021 -6.22 15.28 -29.67
N THR A 1022 -5.46 14.33 -30.22
CA THR A 1022 -3.98 14.31 -30.12
C THR A 1022 -3.28 14.29 -31.49
N GLY A 1023 -1.96 14.43 -31.49
CA GLY A 1023 -1.12 14.19 -32.67
C GLY A 1023 -1.02 12.70 -33.04
N SER A 1024 -0.33 12.37 -34.14
CA SER A 1024 -0.06 10.98 -34.52
C SER A 1024 0.96 10.33 -33.59
N VAL A 1025 0.49 9.56 -32.60
CA VAL A 1025 1.34 8.90 -31.58
C VAL A 1025 1.92 7.57 -32.07
N LEU A 1026 1.08 6.59 -32.41
CA LEU A 1026 1.51 5.25 -32.82
C LEU A 1026 0.66 4.69 -33.98
N ASN A 1027 1.32 3.98 -34.90
CA ASN A 1027 0.69 3.24 -35.99
C ASN A 1027 0.58 1.75 -35.61
N PRO A 1028 -0.62 1.16 -35.48
CA PRO A 1028 -0.80 -0.23 -35.07
C PRO A 1028 -0.11 -1.28 -35.95
N ALA A 1029 0.29 -0.93 -37.18
CA ALA A 1029 1.01 -1.83 -38.08
C ALA A 1029 2.53 -1.89 -37.84
N ASN A 1030 3.11 -1.00 -37.01
CA ASN A 1030 4.56 -0.88 -36.86
C ASN A 1030 5.19 -1.91 -35.91
N GLY A 1031 4.42 -2.56 -35.04
CA GLY A 1031 4.94 -3.56 -34.10
C GLY A 1031 3.98 -3.92 -32.98
N ALA A 1032 4.51 -4.53 -31.92
CA ALA A 1032 3.81 -4.72 -30.66
C ALA A 1032 3.57 -3.38 -29.94
N PHE A 1033 2.49 -3.28 -29.17
CA PHE A 1033 2.16 -2.12 -28.33
C PHE A 1033 1.12 -2.52 -27.27
N SER A 1034 0.87 -1.63 -26.30
CA SER A 1034 -0.28 -1.71 -25.41
C SER A 1034 -0.82 -0.31 -25.08
N VAL A 1035 -2.08 -0.23 -24.66
CA VAL A 1035 -2.70 1.01 -24.16
C VAL A 1035 -3.67 0.69 -23.02
N PHE A 1036 -3.69 1.55 -22.02
CA PHE A 1036 -4.51 1.47 -20.83
C PHE A 1036 -5.11 2.84 -20.48
N ALA A 1037 -6.22 2.81 -19.75
CA ALA A 1037 -6.84 3.97 -19.13
C ALA A 1037 -7.66 3.52 -17.91
N TRP A 1038 -7.77 4.36 -16.90
CA TRP A 1038 -8.83 4.23 -15.90
C TRP A 1038 -10.11 4.88 -16.44
N VAL A 1039 -11.25 4.19 -16.34
CA VAL A 1039 -12.55 4.69 -16.79
C VAL A 1039 -13.66 4.43 -15.77
N LYS A 1040 -14.66 5.31 -15.74
CA LYS A 1040 -15.87 5.13 -14.92
C LYS A 1040 -17.12 5.68 -15.59
N GLY A 1041 -18.21 4.92 -15.53
CA GLY A 1041 -19.47 5.24 -16.21
C GLY A 1041 -19.48 4.77 -17.67
N GLY A 1042 -19.87 5.64 -18.60
CA GLY A 1042 -20.03 5.30 -20.01
C GLY A 1042 -21.31 4.51 -20.31
N ALA A 1043 -21.46 4.10 -21.57
CA ALA A 1043 -22.61 3.33 -22.06
C ALA A 1043 -22.23 2.45 -23.28
N PRO A 1044 -23.02 1.38 -23.56
CA PRO A 1044 -22.83 0.53 -24.75
C PRO A 1044 -22.66 1.32 -26.06
N ALA A 1045 -21.69 0.89 -26.88
CA ALA A 1045 -21.25 1.53 -28.13
C ALA A 1045 -20.44 2.85 -28.02
N GLN A 1046 -20.16 3.36 -26.83
CA GLN A 1046 -19.25 4.49 -26.64
C GLN A 1046 -17.78 4.07 -26.75
N ALA A 1047 -16.91 5.00 -27.16
CA ALA A 1047 -15.48 4.75 -27.38
C ALA A 1047 -14.62 5.47 -26.32
N ILE A 1048 -13.63 4.74 -25.80
CA ILE A 1048 -12.69 5.23 -24.78
C ILE A 1048 -11.44 5.78 -25.48
N ILE A 1049 -10.88 5.03 -26.44
CA ILE A 1049 -9.79 5.49 -27.32
C ILE A 1049 -10.06 5.03 -28.76
N SER A 1050 -9.95 5.93 -29.73
CA SER A 1050 -10.01 5.59 -31.15
C SER A 1050 -9.08 6.46 -32.00
N GLN A 1051 -8.81 6.05 -33.25
CA GLN A 1051 -7.83 6.73 -34.12
C GLN A 1051 -8.50 7.49 -35.26
N ALA A 1052 -8.23 8.80 -35.35
CA ALA A 1052 -9.06 9.81 -35.98
C ALA A 1052 -8.93 9.96 -37.52
N ASP A 1053 -8.31 9.00 -38.23
CA ASP A 1053 -8.29 9.00 -39.70
C ASP A 1053 -9.27 7.96 -40.30
N ALA A 1054 -9.45 8.01 -41.62
CA ALA A 1054 -10.39 7.13 -42.32
C ALA A 1054 -10.02 5.64 -42.27
N GLU A 1055 -8.77 5.31 -41.96
CA GLU A 1055 -8.26 3.95 -41.83
C GLU A 1055 -8.03 3.50 -40.38
N GLY A 1056 -8.04 4.43 -39.41
CA GLY A 1056 -8.00 4.14 -37.98
C GLY A 1056 -9.22 3.36 -37.51
N GLU A 1057 -9.14 2.76 -36.33
CA GLU A 1057 -10.22 1.98 -35.70
C GLU A 1057 -10.39 2.39 -34.23
N MET A 1058 -11.34 1.77 -33.53
CA MET A 1058 -11.49 1.92 -32.08
C MET A 1058 -10.46 1.01 -31.38
N TRP A 1059 -9.64 1.59 -30.51
CA TRP A 1059 -8.62 0.85 -29.75
C TRP A 1059 -9.23 0.26 -28.49
N LEU A 1060 -10.01 1.05 -27.75
CA LEU A 1060 -10.78 0.65 -26.56
C LEU A 1060 -12.18 1.29 -26.59
N GLY A 1061 -13.19 0.58 -26.09
CA GLY A 1061 -14.57 1.06 -25.95
C GLY A 1061 -15.49 0.03 -25.32
N ALA A 1062 -16.78 0.34 -25.29
CA ALA A 1062 -17.84 -0.49 -24.74
C ALA A 1062 -18.68 -1.17 -25.83
N GLU A 1063 -18.96 -2.46 -25.70
CA GLU A 1063 -19.65 -3.27 -26.71
C GLU A 1063 -21.14 -2.85 -26.84
N PRO A 1064 -21.71 -2.76 -28.07
CA PRO A 1064 -23.06 -2.21 -28.29
C PRO A 1064 -24.27 -2.94 -27.69
N MET A 1065 -24.16 -4.19 -27.23
CA MET A 1065 -25.25 -4.95 -26.63
C MET A 1065 -25.23 -4.92 -25.10
N LEU A 1066 -24.06 -5.08 -24.47
CA LEU A 1066 -23.93 -5.26 -23.02
C LEU A 1066 -22.94 -4.31 -22.33
N GLY A 1067 -22.14 -3.53 -23.08
CA GLY A 1067 -21.09 -2.69 -22.48
C GLY A 1067 -19.80 -3.44 -22.12
N GLY A 1068 -19.62 -4.65 -22.65
CA GLY A 1068 -18.38 -5.41 -22.49
C GLY A 1068 -17.15 -4.72 -23.09
N LEU A 1069 -15.96 -4.87 -22.50
CA LEU A 1069 -14.75 -4.27 -23.06
C LEU A 1069 -14.47 -4.80 -24.48
N ILE A 1070 -14.22 -3.91 -25.45
CA ILE A 1070 -14.03 -4.25 -26.87
C ILE A 1070 -12.85 -3.49 -27.49
N THR A 1071 -12.07 -4.19 -28.32
CA THR A 1071 -11.14 -3.57 -29.28
C THR A 1071 -11.55 -3.82 -30.73
N GLY A 1072 -11.64 -2.74 -31.51
CA GLY A 1072 -11.90 -2.77 -32.95
C GLY A 1072 -10.65 -2.93 -33.81
N LEU A 1073 -9.46 -3.00 -33.20
CA LEU A 1073 -8.19 -3.23 -33.88
C LEU A 1073 -8.21 -4.58 -34.63
N VAL A 1074 -8.16 -4.55 -35.96
CA VAL A 1074 -8.16 -5.74 -36.82
C VAL A 1074 -7.17 -5.62 -37.99
N PRO A 1075 -6.74 -6.75 -38.60
CA PRO A 1075 -5.99 -6.74 -39.85
C PRO A 1075 -6.80 -6.21 -41.04
N PRO A 1076 -6.16 -5.75 -42.13
CA PRO A 1076 -6.85 -5.38 -43.37
C PRO A 1076 -7.56 -6.60 -44.01
N PRO A 1077 -8.76 -6.45 -44.62
CA PRO A 1077 -9.58 -7.58 -45.07
C PRO A 1077 -8.92 -8.54 -46.09
N ALA A 1078 -8.72 -9.79 -45.66
CA ALA A 1078 -8.10 -10.84 -46.47
C ALA A 1078 -9.10 -11.58 -47.38
N GLY A 1079 -9.57 -10.88 -48.42
CA GLY A 1079 -10.38 -11.46 -49.52
C GLY A 1079 -11.83 -11.77 -49.14
N ARG A 1080 -12.07 -12.92 -48.51
CA ARG A 1080 -13.39 -13.31 -47.94
C ARG A 1080 -13.35 -13.60 -46.44
N SER A 1081 -12.16 -13.63 -45.83
CA SER A 1081 -12.02 -13.76 -44.39
C SER A 1081 -12.03 -12.37 -43.76
N ILE A 1082 -12.78 -12.22 -42.67
CA ILE A 1082 -12.87 -10.98 -41.89
C ILE A 1082 -12.65 -11.30 -40.42
N THR A 1083 -11.52 -10.85 -39.87
CA THR A 1083 -11.26 -10.85 -38.43
C THR A 1083 -12.31 -9.98 -37.74
N GLN A 1084 -12.83 -10.43 -36.61
CA GLN A 1084 -13.81 -9.66 -35.83
C GLN A 1084 -13.08 -8.80 -34.78
N PRO A 1085 -13.72 -7.74 -34.26
CA PRO A 1085 -13.34 -7.13 -32.98
C PRO A 1085 -13.18 -8.21 -31.91
N LEU A 1086 -12.24 -8.02 -30.97
CA LEU A 1086 -12.13 -8.85 -29.78
C LEU A 1086 -12.98 -8.21 -28.68
N VAL A 1087 -13.76 -9.04 -27.98
CA VAL A 1087 -14.83 -8.63 -27.05
C VAL A 1087 -14.72 -9.48 -25.78
N SER A 1088 -14.79 -8.82 -24.62
CA SER A 1088 -14.90 -9.43 -23.30
C SER A 1088 -16.36 -9.63 -22.89
N GLU A 1089 -16.62 -10.64 -22.05
CA GLU A 1089 -17.90 -10.74 -21.32
C GLU A 1089 -17.94 -9.82 -20.09
N PHE A 1090 -16.80 -9.27 -19.66
CA PHE A 1090 -16.69 -8.31 -18.56
C PHE A 1090 -17.23 -6.93 -18.99
N VAL A 1091 -18.31 -6.49 -18.37
CA VAL A 1091 -18.97 -5.19 -18.58
C VAL A 1091 -18.18 -4.09 -17.87
N VAL A 1092 -17.80 -3.04 -18.61
CA VAL A 1092 -17.00 -1.90 -18.08
C VAL A 1092 -17.81 -0.60 -18.02
N THR A 1093 -19.14 -0.70 -18.16
CA THR A 1093 -20.10 0.41 -18.07
C THR A 1093 -21.16 0.16 -17.00
N ASP A 1094 -20.75 -0.42 -15.86
CA ASP A 1094 -21.61 -0.70 -14.70
C ASP A 1094 -21.74 0.50 -13.76
N GLY A 1095 -20.78 1.43 -13.81
CA GLY A 1095 -20.69 2.62 -12.97
C GLY A 1095 -19.49 2.64 -12.01
N GLN A 1096 -18.64 1.61 -11.99
CA GLN A 1096 -17.42 1.56 -11.17
C GLN A 1096 -16.19 2.09 -11.91
N TRP A 1097 -15.07 2.20 -11.19
CA TRP A 1097 -13.75 2.49 -11.78
C TRP A 1097 -13.11 1.19 -12.25
N HIS A 1098 -12.72 1.13 -13.53
CA HIS A 1098 -11.99 0.00 -14.11
C HIS A 1098 -10.73 0.44 -14.83
N HIS A 1099 -9.63 -0.27 -14.62
CA HIS A 1099 -8.39 -0.13 -15.40
C HIS A 1099 -8.49 -1.01 -16.64
N VAL A 1100 -8.83 -0.40 -17.78
CA VAL A 1100 -9.14 -1.12 -19.01
C VAL A 1100 -8.02 -0.98 -20.04
N GLY A 1101 -7.69 -2.06 -20.74
CA GLY A 1101 -6.59 -2.01 -21.70
C GLY A 1101 -6.57 -3.10 -22.76
N VAL A 1102 -5.68 -2.91 -23.73
CA VAL A 1102 -5.37 -3.87 -24.79
C VAL A 1102 -3.87 -4.00 -24.96
N ALA A 1103 -3.37 -5.23 -25.02
CA ALA A 1103 -2.01 -5.54 -25.43
C ALA A 1103 -2.01 -6.29 -26.77
N TRP A 1104 -1.08 -5.94 -27.64
CA TRP A 1104 -0.88 -6.53 -28.96
C TRP A 1104 0.59 -6.96 -29.10
N ASP A 1105 0.87 -8.26 -29.04
CA ASP A 1105 2.25 -8.79 -29.07
C ASP A 1105 2.85 -8.92 -30.49
N GLY A 1106 2.11 -8.51 -31.53
CA GLY A 1106 2.44 -8.75 -32.93
C GLY A 1106 1.81 -10.00 -33.55
N SER A 1107 1.15 -10.84 -32.74
CA SER A 1107 0.48 -12.08 -33.12
C SER A 1107 -0.90 -12.29 -32.49
N PHE A 1108 -1.15 -11.76 -31.29
CA PHE A 1108 -2.38 -11.91 -30.51
C PHE A 1108 -2.79 -10.59 -29.87
N ARG A 1109 -4.10 -10.28 -29.86
CA ARG A 1109 -4.67 -9.24 -29.01
C ARG A 1109 -5.12 -9.89 -27.68
N ARG A 1110 -4.89 -9.18 -26.58
CA ARG A 1110 -5.40 -9.48 -25.23
C ARG A 1110 -6.11 -8.25 -24.68
N LEU A 1111 -7.25 -8.43 -24.03
CA LEU A 1111 -7.94 -7.38 -23.30
C LEU A 1111 -7.78 -7.61 -21.80
N TYR A 1112 -7.58 -6.52 -21.07
CA TYR A 1112 -7.38 -6.52 -19.62
C TYR A 1112 -8.41 -5.62 -18.93
N VAL A 1113 -8.87 -6.05 -17.77
CA VAL A 1113 -9.64 -5.24 -16.81
C VAL A 1113 -9.04 -5.49 -15.43
N ASP A 1114 -8.74 -4.42 -14.70
CA ASP A 1114 -8.27 -4.45 -13.29
C ASP A 1114 -7.08 -5.38 -13.05
N GLY A 1115 -6.16 -5.43 -14.03
CA GLY A 1115 -4.92 -6.21 -13.97
C GLY A 1115 -5.05 -7.66 -14.46
N ALA A 1116 -6.28 -8.15 -14.70
CA ALA A 1116 -6.55 -9.50 -15.18
C ALA A 1116 -6.77 -9.55 -16.70
N GLU A 1117 -6.24 -10.58 -17.37
CA GLU A 1117 -6.62 -10.88 -18.77
C GLU A 1117 -8.07 -11.38 -18.79
N VAL A 1118 -8.97 -10.63 -19.44
CA VAL A 1118 -10.40 -10.99 -19.52
C VAL A 1118 -10.79 -11.68 -20.83
N THR A 1119 -9.99 -11.52 -21.89
CA THR A 1119 -10.15 -12.28 -23.15
C THR A 1119 -8.93 -12.14 -24.07
N ALA A 1120 -8.70 -13.12 -24.93
CA ALA A 1120 -7.61 -13.13 -25.90
C ALA A 1120 -8.01 -13.78 -27.23
N ASP A 1121 -7.27 -13.48 -28.29
CA ASP A 1121 -7.43 -14.17 -29.58
C ASP A 1121 -7.06 -15.66 -29.47
N ALA A 1122 -8.02 -16.55 -29.75
CA ALA A 1122 -7.83 -18.01 -29.71
C ALA A 1122 -6.91 -18.59 -30.82
N GLY A 1123 -6.12 -17.76 -31.49
CA GLY A 1123 -5.21 -18.12 -32.57
C GLY A 1123 -4.60 -16.90 -33.27
N TYR A 1124 -3.46 -17.11 -33.95
CA TYR A 1124 -2.68 -16.04 -34.60
C TYR A 1124 -3.52 -15.10 -35.48
N VAL A 1125 -3.40 -13.81 -35.19
CA VAL A 1125 -3.92 -12.69 -35.98
C VAL A 1125 -2.78 -12.08 -36.79
N ALA A 1126 -3.05 -11.73 -38.05
CA ALA A 1126 -2.07 -11.05 -38.91
C ALA A 1126 -1.75 -9.63 -38.42
N ALA A 1127 -0.72 -9.00 -38.98
CA ALA A 1127 -0.40 -7.60 -38.67
C ALA A 1127 -1.63 -6.69 -38.80
N LEU A 1128 -1.85 -5.84 -37.80
CA LEU A 1128 -2.98 -4.93 -37.72
C LEU A 1128 -3.00 -3.91 -38.86
N LYS A 1129 -4.17 -3.36 -39.14
CA LYS A 1129 -4.38 -2.33 -40.15
C LYS A 1129 -3.59 -1.06 -39.81
N SER A 1130 -2.84 -0.56 -40.79
CA SER A 1130 -2.07 0.68 -40.65
C SER A 1130 -2.99 1.91 -40.58
N SER A 1131 -2.71 2.81 -39.64
CA SER A 1131 -3.32 4.14 -39.56
C SER A 1131 -2.27 5.15 -39.07
N THR A 1132 -2.46 6.42 -39.41
CA THR A 1132 -1.51 7.52 -39.10
C THR A 1132 -2.22 8.75 -38.54
N GLY A 1133 -3.51 8.63 -38.23
CA GLY A 1133 -4.26 9.64 -37.50
C GLY A 1133 -3.80 9.72 -36.05
N GLY A 1134 -4.04 10.86 -35.43
CA GLY A 1134 -3.95 10.99 -33.98
C GLY A 1134 -5.09 10.28 -33.26
N LEU A 1135 -5.06 10.31 -31.92
CA LEU A 1135 -6.08 9.65 -31.10
C LEU A 1135 -7.18 10.62 -30.70
N HIS A 1136 -8.39 10.07 -30.55
CA HIS A 1136 -9.47 10.64 -29.78
C HIS A 1136 -9.61 9.85 -28.48
N ILE A 1137 -9.51 10.53 -27.34
CA ILE A 1137 -9.81 9.99 -26.01
C ILE A 1137 -11.22 10.45 -25.65
N GLY A 1138 -12.08 9.52 -25.27
CA GLY A 1138 -13.50 9.79 -24.97
C GLY A 1138 -14.42 9.91 -26.18
N ALA A 1139 -13.96 9.64 -27.41
CA ALA A 1139 -14.82 9.69 -28.60
C ALA A 1139 -14.41 8.73 -29.72
N GLY A 1140 -15.39 8.39 -30.57
CA GLY A 1140 -15.19 7.59 -31.78
C GLY A 1140 -14.52 8.38 -32.92
N LYS A 1141 -13.83 7.66 -33.82
CA LYS A 1141 -13.00 8.23 -34.90
C LYS A 1141 -13.71 9.21 -35.84
N SER A 1142 -15.03 9.10 -35.97
CA SER A 1142 -15.87 9.95 -36.82
C SER A 1142 -16.70 10.98 -36.03
N LEU A 1143 -16.46 11.14 -34.72
CA LEU A 1143 -17.21 12.02 -33.81
C LEU A 1143 -18.74 11.83 -33.93
N GLY A 1144 -19.17 10.58 -33.81
CA GLY A 1144 -20.59 10.22 -33.89
C GLY A 1144 -21.33 10.55 -32.58
N PRO A 1145 -22.52 11.19 -32.59
CA PRO A 1145 -23.26 11.60 -31.39
C PRO A 1145 -23.75 10.48 -30.44
N ALA A 1146 -23.32 9.23 -30.66
CA ALA A 1146 -23.55 8.08 -29.79
C ALA A 1146 -22.24 7.31 -29.51
N THR A 1147 -21.09 7.95 -29.75
CA THR A 1147 -19.74 7.37 -29.59
C THR A 1147 -18.85 8.14 -28.61
N PHE A 1148 -19.33 9.28 -28.12
CA PHE A 1148 -18.71 10.04 -27.02
C PHE A 1148 -18.95 9.32 -25.69
N TRP A 1149 -17.95 9.29 -24.82
CA TRP A 1149 -18.02 8.67 -23.50
C TRP A 1149 -18.81 9.55 -22.52
N ALA A 1150 -19.73 8.96 -21.76
CA ALA A 1150 -20.55 9.64 -20.75
C ALA A 1150 -20.08 9.26 -19.35
N GLY A 1151 -19.01 9.90 -18.86
CA GLY A 1151 -18.35 9.53 -17.61
C GLY A 1151 -16.92 10.04 -17.50
N LEU A 1152 -16.18 9.46 -16.57
CA LEU A 1152 -14.80 9.84 -16.25
C LEU A 1152 -13.80 9.01 -17.06
N ILE A 1153 -12.71 9.64 -17.49
CA ILE A 1153 -11.48 9.00 -17.99
C ILE A 1153 -10.28 9.62 -17.26
N ASP A 1154 -9.31 8.79 -16.91
CA ASP A 1154 -8.16 9.08 -16.06
C ASP A 1154 -6.93 8.26 -16.53
N ASP A 1155 -5.73 8.74 -16.24
CA ASP A 1155 -4.45 8.03 -16.30
C ASP A 1155 -4.23 7.20 -17.60
N VAL A 1156 -4.29 7.87 -18.75
CA VAL A 1156 -4.19 7.23 -20.06
C VAL A 1156 -2.73 7.02 -20.46
N ARG A 1157 -2.30 5.76 -20.52
CA ARG A 1157 -0.91 5.34 -20.81
C ARG A 1157 -0.83 4.47 -22.07
N LEU A 1158 0.14 4.72 -22.94
CA LEU A 1158 0.38 3.92 -24.16
C LEU A 1158 1.86 3.58 -24.31
N TYR A 1159 2.14 2.30 -24.59
CA TYR A 1159 3.49 1.74 -24.64
C TYR A 1159 3.83 1.18 -26.04
N ASN A 1160 5.08 1.27 -26.47
CA ASN A 1160 5.61 0.70 -27.73
C ASN A 1160 5.99 -0.80 -27.63
N LEU A 1161 5.48 -1.45 -26.58
CA LEU A 1161 5.68 -2.83 -26.20
C LEU A 1161 4.35 -3.41 -25.74
N ALA A 1162 4.12 -4.71 -25.93
CA ALA A 1162 3.06 -5.41 -25.20
C ALA A 1162 3.59 -5.76 -23.81
N LEU A 1163 3.07 -5.09 -22.79
CA LEU A 1163 3.41 -5.39 -21.40
C LEU A 1163 2.97 -6.82 -21.01
N SER A 1164 3.67 -7.41 -20.04
CA SER A 1164 3.30 -8.69 -19.42
C SER A 1164 2.11 -8.51 -18.46
N THR A 1165 1.46 -9.61 -18.07
CA THR A 1165 0.33 -9.55 -17.12
C THR A 1165 0.78 -9.01 -15.75
N GLU A 1166 2.02 -9.30 -15.36
CA GLU A 1166 2.65 -8.83 -14.12
C GLU A 1166 2.89 -7.31 -14.18
N GLU A 1167 3.51 -6.82 -15.26
CA GLU A 1167 3.69 -5.38 -15.53
C GLU A 1167 2.34 -4.62 -15.57
N ILE A 1168 1.27 -5.27 -16.04
CA ILE A 1168 -0.08 -4.69 -16.09
C ILE A 1168 -0.78 -4.69 -14.72
N GLN A 1169 -0.47 -5.64 -13.83
CA GLN A 1169 -0.96 -5.64 -12.44
C GLN A 1169 -0.31 -4.54 -11.61
N GLU A 1170 0.93 -4.17 -11.91
CA GLU A 1170 1.62 -3.03 -11.25
C GLU A 1170 1.00 -1.68 -11.63
N LEU A 1171 0.36 -1.54 -12.80
CA LEU A 1171 -0.39 -0.33 -13.18
C LEU A 1171 -1.71 -0.13 -12.41
N VAL A 1172 -2.12 -1.11 -11.60
CA VAL A 1172 -3.42 -1.13 -10.87
C VAL A 1172 -3.25 -0.87 -9.36
N ARG A 1173 -2.01 -0.94 -8.87
CA ARG A 1173 -1.63 -0.68 -7.47
C ARG A 1173 -1.44 0.81 -7.21
#